data_AF-A0A9D5J0Q3-F1
#
_entry.id   AF-A0A9D5J0Q3-F1
#
_cell.length_a   1.000
_cell.length_b   1.000
_cell.length_c   1.000
_cell.angle_alpha   90.00
_cell.angle_beta   90.00
_cell.angle_gamma   90.00
#
_symmetry.space_group_name_H-M   'P 1'
#
loop_
_entity.id
_entity.type
_entity.pdbx_description
1 polymer ?
#
loop_
_entity_poly.entity_id
_entity_poly.type
_entity_poly.pdbx_seq_one_letter_code
_entity_poly.pdbx_strand_id
1 'polypeptide(L)'
;MKTFLRLACSVVTVWMVTILSSGCRSVVMKGTPIYTGEYEKRLGPAEDRINVWPLVYYRDPALSVLWPIGEFTDDHWALRPVVSVYGLDTGRKEYNLFWPLAQYDTGNDTARVFPVFWGRHYLTVFPLYWHETSAVNKSYMFDTLFPAWWFKRDVLGVDAYIAWPLIHYKNRGNEKGWHLFPVAGDYTAGSSRYSFYAWPLGHAWANPDQSEAGSTFLPAYWYSRDKSGYRALSLPYSRGRDLDGYGWNLVPPLYYSTTDKHGSRSFTPLYSWGGSDDGRRSWSMFLPLYYENSDGDDKVFATLLGGRKRSRDGDGWLFPPLLTGGWRDSKGSSYWYPWPLGHSESSEAGSSQFFVPLYMRSSGRDGSSFYSAFWCRSALTNGTSWSLLAPLFYSRTTTRSSLFLSMPYSSGCEEDGSSWMLAPPFVFHETDLQSTKTVTPLYSWGGSSDGAGSWSLLLPLYYRSGDGRSSFFGSVLGGWERRDDRFSWLFVPGLLGGSSGKDGASAWYPWPLAHRERAGDSVTHFVLPAYYASSDASQKKFFSAVWSGGSHTNGSSWNLLVPLFYSMTNGADSMTVTPVYSHVRDERGTASFTPVAAWGGSRDGSNSWSTVLPVYYSSRKGDGGLFATLLGGARRDSTGSSWLIWPLLTGAASLGQSGYAYYPWPLGSCEWSKDTMSHSFLPVYSYSRDQSGYSLFTPLFYSMTNRNESLFLSPVYSQGGSKASGTEWSSYLIMFINGSEGVYTPLFGWNTNSVSGYFYPLTPLLGFRTGEKTSGFWLFPLLDWRADKSSDSLDVRFLWGNYTSGTRNTESGLFPFYGYRNHRESPGGGRFGIYGSDFWCLPICWYKNQKYFFAPGGNTAASGSPVVEERFEKRNGVFPLWSYSASETPAQNRKSIDGNFLWLLYDYHRERRSDASAEGGLTDYRRSRILWRLWHYENSDGDTAVDVFPAITYDSKRNGYTQFSFLWRLFRYERKAGGLNLDLLFIPIRRGESGGSVADEPVANDLGNDAKK
;
A
#
# COMPACT_ATOMS: atom_id res chain seq x y z
N MET A 1 43.06 -36.24 0.63
CA MET A 1 42.37 -35.40 -0.37
C MET A 1 42.44 -35.96 -1.79
N LYS A 2 43.61 -36.04 -2.46
CA LYS A 2 43.73 -36.48 -3.88
C LYS A 2 42.99 -37.81 -4.22
N THR A 3 43.00 -38.80 -3.33
CA THR A 3 42.30 -40.08 -3.51
C THR A 3 40.77 -39.95 -3.54
N PHE A 4 40.22 -39.09 -2.69
CA PHE A 4 38.78 -38.83 -2.60
C PHE A 4 38.27 -38.10 -3.85
N LEU A 5 39.08 -37.17 -4.39
CA LEU A 5 38.79 -36.47 -5.64
C LEU A 5 38.73 -37.44 -6.83
N ARG A 6 39.65 -38.43 -6.91
CA ARG A 6 39.62 -39.48 -7.93
C ARG A 6 38.36 -40.35 -7.83
N LEU A 7 37.98 -40.76 -6.61
CA LEU A 7 36.76 -41.56 -6.39
C LEU A 7 35.50 -40.78 -6.80
N ALA A 8 35.40 -39.51 -6.43
CA ALA A 8 34.30 -38.63 -6.82
C ALA A 8 34.19 -38.49 -8.35
N CYS A 9 35.30 -38.26 -9.06
CA CYS A 9 35.30 -38.21 -10.51
C CYS A 9 34.81 -39.52 -11.13
N SER A 10 35.30 -40.68 -10.68
CA SER A 10 34.85 -41.99 -11.22
C SER A 10 33.35 -42.23 -11.02
N VAL A 11 32.80 -41.87 -9.84
CA VAL A 11 31.36 -42.00 -9.57
C VAL A 11 30.54 -41.06 -10.47
N VAL A 12 30.99 -39.80 -10.66
CA VAL A 12 30.33 -38.84 -11.57
C VAL A 12 30.35 -39.34 -13.01
N THR A 13 31.46 -39.91 -13.49
CA THR A 13 31.55 -40.49 -14.85
C THR A 13 30.57 -41.64 -15.03
N VAL A 14 30.46 -42.57 -14.08
CA VAL A 14 29.50 -43.69 -14.14
C VAL A 14 28.06 -43.19 -14.12
N TRP A 15 27.75 -42.18 -13.29
CA TRP A 15 26.43 -41.55 -13.28
C TRP A 15 26.10 -40.84 -14.59
N MET A 16 27.03 -40.09 -15.20
CA MET A 16 26.82 -39.50 -16.52
C MET A 16 26.54 -40.55 -17.58
N VAL A 17 27.33 -41.63 -17.65
CA VAL A 17 27.11 -42.73 -18.61
C VAL A 17 25.74 -43.39 -18.42
N THR A 18 25.30 -43.55 -17.16
CA THR A 18 23.98 -44.14 -16.85
C THR A 18 22.82 -43.21 -17.21
N ILE A 19 22.96 -41.89 -16.99
CA ILE A 19 21.97 -40.89 -17.40
C ILE A 19 21.89 -40.78 -18.94
N LEU A 20 23.04 -40.80 -19.63
CA LEU A 20 23.10 -40.73 -21.10
C LEU A 20 22.58 -41.99 -21.81
N SER A 21 22.45 -43.12 -21.10
CA SER A 21 21.93 -44.38 -21.65
C SER A 21 20.50 -44.74 -21.23
N SER A 22 19.89 -44.01 -20.28
CA SER A 22 18.53 -44.27 -19.79
C SER A 22 17.45 -43.52 -20.59
N GLY A 23 17.29 -43.90 -21.86
CA GLY A 23 16.33 -43.29 -22.79
C GLY A 23 14.85 -43.39 -22.36
N CYS A 24 14.18 -42.25 -22.20
CA CYS A 24 12.79 -42.18 -21.74
C CYS A 24 11.75 -42.75 -22.75
N ARG A 25 10.69 -43.35 -22.20
CA ARG A 25 9.64 -44.09 -22.93
C ARG A 25 8.42 -43.24 -23.35
N SER A 26 8.30 -41.99 -22.91
CA SER A 26 7.13 -41.14 -23.19
C SER A 26 7.03 -40.70 -24.66
N VAL A 27 5.82 -40.47 -25.15
CA VAL A 27 5.58 -40.05 -26.54
C VAL A 27 5.97 -38.60 -26.79
N VAL A 28 5.77 -37.72 -25.80
CA VAL A 28 6.05 -36.27 -25.91
C VAL A 28 7.57 -36.01 -26.06
N MET A 29 8.42 -36.80 -25.41
CA MET A 29 9.89 -36.75 -25.59
C MET A 29 10.40 -37.57 -26.80
N LYS A 30 9.57 -37.78 -27.83
CA LYS A 30 10.02 -38.35 -29.12
C LYS A 30 10.49 -37.29 -30.12
N GLY A 31 10.16 -36.01 -29.91
CA GLY A 31 10.81 -34.89 -30.59
C GLY A 31 12.02 -34.37 -29.80
N THR A 32 12.96 -33.72 -30.49
CA THR A 32 13.91 -32.81 -29.83
C THR A 32 13.13 -31.61 -29.28
N PRO A 33 13.51 -30.98 -28.15
CA PRO A 33 12.66 -29.98 -27.48
C PRO A 33 12.37 -28.68 -28.24
N ILE A 34 12.92 -28.53 -29.45
CA ILE A 34 12.97 -27.27 -30.22
C ILE A 34 12.54 -27.48 -31.70
N TYR A 35 12.32 -28.72 -32.17
CA TYR A 35 11.88 -28.97 -33.56
C TYR A 35 10.37 -29.17 -33.66
N THR A 36 9.67 -28.19 -34.26
CA THR A 36 8.20 -28.18 -34.41
C THR A 36 7.70 -28.66 -35.78
N GLY A 37 8.58 -29.12 -36.67
CA GLY A 37 8.19 -29.65 -37.98
C GLY A 37 7.30 -30.89 -37.89
N GLU A 38 6.42 -31.05 -38.87
CA GLU A 38 5.25 -31.95 -38.86
C GLU A 38 5.60 -33.38 -38.41
N TYR A 39 5.08 -33.77 -37.25
CA TYR A 39 5.28 -35.11 -36.70
C TYR A 39 4.68 -36.21 -37.59
N GLU A 40 3.73 -35.86 -38.45
CA GLU A 40 3.01 -36.76 -39.36
C GLU A 40 3.90 -37.31 -40.48
N LYS A 41 4.94 -36.56 -40.91
CA LYS A 41 5.88 -37.00 -41.97
C LYS A 41 6.86 -38.10 -41.51
N ARG A 42 6.97 -38.42 -40.21
CA ARG A 42 8.01 -39.32 -39.69
C ARG A 42 7.60 -40.79 -39.77
N LEU A 43 8.32 -41.55 -40.60
CA LEU A 43 8.06 -42.96 -40.86
C LEU A 43 8.53 -43.88 -39.71
N GLY A 44 8.13 -45.15 -39.78
CA GLY A 44 8.51 -46.23 -38.87
C GLY A 44 7.91 -46.18 -37.45
N PRO A 45 7.78 -47.32 -36.75
CA PRO A 45 7.51 -47.35 -35.31
C PRO A 45 8.55 -46.57 -34.49
N ALA A 46 8.23 -46.32 -33.22
CA ALA A 46 9.10 -45.55 -32.33
C ALA A 46 10.28 -46.35 -31.74
N GLU A 47 10.44 -47.59 -32.18
CA GLU A 47 11.61 -48.45 -31.95
C GLU A 47 12.76 -48.15 -32.92
N ASP A 48 12.45 -47.76 -34.17
CA ASP A 48 13.45 -47.50 -35.24
C ASP A 48 14.27 -46.22 -35.03
N ARG A 49 14.01 -45.48 -33.94
CA ARG A 49 14.70 -44.23 -33.63
C ARG A 49 16.06 -44.49 -32.97
N ILE A 50 17.12 -43.92 -33.53
CA ILE A 50 18.40 -43.79 -32.82
C ILE A 50 18.34 -42.48 -32.04
N ASN A 51 18.51 -42.52 -30.72
CA ASN A 51 18.45 -41.33 -29.88
C ASN A 51 19.59 -41.31 -28.86
N VAL A 52 20.72 -40.74 -29.28
CA VAL A 52 21.94 -40.52 -28.48
C VAL A 52 22.14 -39.00 -28.36
N TRP A 53 21.13 -38.29 -27.84
CA TRP A 53 21.15 -36.84 -27.73
C TRP A 53 22.32 -36.36 -26.83
N PRO A 54 23.07 -35.31 -27.19
CA PRO A 54 22.94 -34.46 -28.39
C PRO A 54 23.71 -34.99 -29.61
N LEU A 55 24.48 -36.07 -29.45
CA LEU A 55 25.48 -36.54 -30.41
C LEU A 55 24.86 -37.00 -31.74
N VAL A 56 23.81 -37.82 -31.67
CA VAL A 56 23.05 -38.29 -32.84
C VAL A 56 21.57 -38.48 -32.48
N TYR A 57 20.68 -37.99 -33.33
CA TYR A 57 19.26 -38.38 -33.37
C TYR A 57 18.93 -38.79 -34.80
N TYR A 58 18.26 -39.92 -35.01
CA TYR A 58 17.76 -40.33 -36.32
C TYR A 58 16.37 -40.97 -36.19
N ARG A 59 15.43 -40.50 -37.01
CA ARG A 59 14.16 -41.15 -37.34
C ARG A 59 13.68 -40.60 -38.69
N ASP A 60 13.69 -41.46 -39.70
CA ASP A 60 13.38 -41.18 -41.10
C ASP A 60 12.17 -40.22 -41.31
N PRO A 61 12.31 -39.13 -42.10
CA PRO A 61 13.51 -38.66 -42.83
C PRO A 61 14.49 -37.81 -41.99
N ALA A 62 14.24 -37.59 -40.71
CA ALA A 62 14.98 -36.65 -39.88
C ALA A 62 16.27 -37.24 -39.26
N LEU A 63 17.39 -36.56 -39.49
CA LEU A 63 18.70 -36.81 -38.88
C LEU A 63 19.20 -35.53 -38.21
N SER A 64 19.74 -35.63 -36.99
CA SER A 64 20.50 -34.57 -36.33
C SER A 64 21.82 -35.14 -35.81
N VAL A 65 22.91 -34.38 -35.95
CA VAL A 65 24.26 -34.76 -35.50
C VAL A 65 24.87 -33.60 -34.73
N LEU A 66 25.34 -33.84 -33.51
CA LEU A 66 25.86 -32.83 -32.58
C LEU A 66 24.90 -31.63 -32.47
N TRP A 67 23.62 -31.89 -32.16
CA TRP A 67 22.54 -30.90 -32.23
C TRP A 67 22.90 -29.60 -31.48
N PRO A 68 22.71 -28.40 -32.07
CA PRO A 68 22.01 -28.09 -33.33
C PRO A 68 22.93 -27.99 -34.57
N ILE A 69 24.17 -28.49 -34.50
CA ILE A 69 25.19 -28.30 -35.54
C ILE A 69 24.76 -28.94 -36.86
N GLY A 70 24.57 -30.25 -36.92
CA GLY A 70 24.07 -30.95 -38.11
C GLY A 70 22.58 -31.27 -38.01
N GLU A 71 21.81 -30.97 -39.05
CA GLU A 71 20.41 -31.36 -39.19
C GLU A 71 20.09 -31.61 -40.67
N PHE A 72 19.36 -32.69 -40.97
CA PHE A 72 18.95 -33.08 -42.32
C PHE A 72 17.54 -33.67 -42.24
N THR A 73 16.67 -33.28 -43.16
CA THR A 73 15.24 -33.64 -43.23
C THR A 73 14.77 -33.58 -44.69
N ASP A 74 13.49 -33.80 -44.94
CA ASP A 74 12.86 -33.61 -46.26
C ASP A 74 12.64 -32.13 -46.61
N ASP A 75 12.36 -31.25 -45.64
CA ASP A 75 12.11 -29.82 -45.88
C ASP A 75 13.37 -28.95 -45.84
N HIS A 76 14.41 -29.34 -45.07
CA HIS A 76 15.65 -28.59 -44.95
C HIS A 76 16.89 -29.43 -44.60
N TRP A 77 18.08 -28.82 -44.80
CA TRP A 77 19.32 -29.26 -44.15
C TRP A 77 20.11 -28.08 -43.58
N ALA A 78 20.89 -28.33 -42.54
CA ALA A 78 21.66 -27.33 -41.82
C ALA A 78 23.00 -27.89 -41.31
N LEU A 79 24.05 -27.09 -41.48
CA LEU A 79 25.33 -27.19 -40.77
C LEU A 79 25.55 -25.87 -40.02
N ARG A 80 24.90 -25.70 -38.86
CA ARG A 80 24.83 -24.44 -38.12
C ARG A 80 26.15 -24.12 -37.38
N PRO A 81 26.53 -22.83 -37.29
CA PRO A 81 25.88 -21.67 -37.92
C PRO A 81 26.24 -21.52 -39.42
N VAL A 82 27.21 -22.27 -39.92
CA VAL A 82 27.89 -22.06 -41.22
C VAL A 82 26.93 -21.96 -42.40
N VAL A 83 25.99 -22.89 -42.56
CA VAL A 83 25.05 -22.92 -43.70
C VAL A 83 23.74 -23.61 -43.32
N SER A 84 22.62 -23.22 -43.94
CA SER A 84 21.40 -24.03 -44.00
C SER A 84 20.58 -23.71 -45.23
N VAL A 85 19.80 -24.68 -45.71
CA VAL A 85 18.91 -24.54 -46.87
C VAL A 85 17.54 -25.11 -46.49
N TYR A 86 16.54 -24.23 -46.38
CA TYR A 86 15.14 -24.59 -46.13
C TYR A 86 14.33 -24.55 -47.43
N GLY A 87 13.15 -25.18 -47.46
CA GLY A 87 12.25 -25.19 -48.62
C GLY A 87 12.71 -26.12 -49.74
N LEU A 88 13.33 -27.24 -49.39
CA LEU A 88 13.77 -28.28 -50.33
C LEU A 88 12.58 -28.96 -51.04
N ASP A 89 11.48 -29.14 -50.31
CA ASP A 89 10.23 -29.76 -50.74
C ASP A 89 9.31 -28.80 -51.53
N THR A 90 9.19 -27.55 -51.09
CA THR A 90 8.35 -26.52 -51.74
C THR A 90 8.98 -25.89 -52.99
N GLY A 91 10.27 -26.13 -53.23
CA GLY A 91 11.05 -25.49 -54.30
C GLY A 91 11.40 -24.02 -54.05
N ARG A 92 10.84 -23.37 -53.01
CA ARG A 92 11.18 -22.01 -52.58
C ARG A 92 12.34 -22.08 -51.59
N LYS A 93 13.56 -22.13 -52.13
CA LYS A 93 14.76 -22.36 -51.33
C LYS A 93 15.19 -21.10 -50.59
N GLU A 94 15.29 -21.21 -49.27
CA GLU A 94 15.88 -20.20 -48.40
C GLU A 94 17.29 -20.63 -48.02
N TYR A 95 18.29 -20.00 -48.65
CA TYR A 95 19.70 -20.22 -48.38
C TYR A 95 20.17 -19.31 -47.26
N ASN A 96 20.78 -19.86 -46.21
CA ASN A 96 21.40 -19.11 -45.14
C ASN A 96 22.90 -19.43 -45.06
N LEU A 97 23.72 -18.42 -44.80
CA LEU A 97 25.16 -18.53 -44.59
C LEU A 97 25.54 -17.75 -43.33
N PHE A 98 26.29 -18.38 -42.42
CA PHE A 98 26.60 -17.87 -41.08
C PHE A 98 25.35 -17.34 -40.35
N TRP A 99 24.30 -18.16 -40.26
CA TRP A 99 22.99 -17.77 -39.73
C TRP A 99 23.11 -17.08 -38.36
N PRO A 100 22.47 -15.92 -38.13
CA PRO A 100 21.49 -15.25 -39.01
C PRO A 100 22.08 -14.23 -40.00
N LEU A 101 23.42 -14.10 -40.09
CA LEU A 101 24.10 -12.97 -40.75
C LEU A 101 23.73 -12.83 -42.23
N ALA A 102 23.74 -13.92 -43.01
CA ALA A 102 23.32 -13.89 -44.41
C ALA A 102 22.16 -14.86 -44.69
N GLN A 103 21.20 -14.40 -45.49
CA GLN A 103 20.05 -15.15 -45.99
C GLN A 103 19.74 -14.71 -47.42
N TYR A 104 19.28 -15.62 -48.28
CA TYR A 104 18.68 -15.36 -49.58
C TYR A 104 17.46 -16.27 -49.76
N ASP A 105 16.27 -15.67 -49.79
CA ASP A 105 14.99 -16.33 -50.03
C ASP A 105 14.60 -16.15 -51.50
N THR A 106 14.67 -17.25 -52.25
CA THR A 106 14.32 -17.30 -53.68
C THR A 106 12.82 -17.18 -53.95
N GLY A 107 11.96 -17.43 -52.95
CA GLY A 107 10.51 -17.32 -53.07
C GLY A 107 10.00 -15.88 -52.99
N ASN A 108 10.64 -15.06 -52.13
CA ASN A 108 10.29 -13.65 -51.96
C ASN A 108 11.20 -12.67 -52.72
N ASP A 109 12.32 -13.14 -53.28
CA ASP A 109 13.37 -12.31 -53.90
C ASP A 109 13.90 -11.25 -52.91
N THR A 110 14.23 -11.76 -51.71
CA THR A 110 14.72 -11.00 -50.57
C THR A 110 16.02 -11.60 -50.04
N ALA A 111 16.94 -10.74 -49.63
CA ALA A 111 18.25 -11.12 -49.15
C ALA A 111 18.69 -10.24 -47.98
N ARG A 112 19.64 -10.74 -47.19
CA ARG A 112 20.43 -9.96 -46.25
C ARG A 112 21.85 -10.48 -46.18
N VAL A 113 22.76 -9.56 -45.88
CA VAL A 113 24.11 -9.79 -45.36
C VAL A 113 24.30 -8.68 -44.33
N PHE A 114 24.07 -8.99 -43.05
CA PHE A 114 23.97 -8.00 -41.98
C PHE A 114 25.19 -7.04 -41.97
N PRO A 115 24.98 -5.71 -41.95
CA PRO A 115 23.72 -5.00 -41.66
C PRO A 115 22.88 -4.61 -42.89
N VAL A 116 23.18 -5.15 -44.08
CA VAL A 116 22.45 -4.86 -45.32
C VAL A 116 21.31 -5.86 -45.52
N PHE A 117 20.11 -5.37 -45.84
CA PHE A 117 18.92 -6.14 -46.19
C PHE A 117 18.33 -5.55 -47.47
N TRP A 118 17.99 -6.36 -48.47
CA TRP A 118 17.42 -5.86 -49.72
C TRP A 118 16.39 -6.82 -50.32
N GLY A 119 15.59 -6.30 -51.23
CA GLY A 119 14.69 -7.05 -52.10
C GLY A 119 14.17 -6.13 -53.20
N ARG A 120 13.21 -6.59 -54.01
CA ARG A 120 12.66 -5.82 -55.15
C ARG A 120 12.16 -4.41 -54.82
N HIS A 121 11.83 -4.16 -53.57
CA HIS A 121 11.08 -2.99 -53.12
C HIS A 121 11.70 -2.26 -51.92
N TYR A 122 12.78 -2.77 -51.34
CA TYR A 122 13.45 -2.12 -50.20
C TYR A 122 14.97 -2.34 -50.23
N LEU A 123 15.70 -1.40 -49.60
CA LEU A 123 17.12 -1.49 -49.30
C LEU A 123 17.40 -0.83 -47.95
N THR A 124 17.76 -1.63 -46.96
CA THR A 124 18.10 -1.20 -45.61
C THR A 124 19.58 -1.46 -45.35
N VAL A 125 20.31 -0.44 -44.88
CA VAL A 125 21.67 -0.56 -44.34
C VAL A 125 21.60 -0.12 -42.88
N PHE A 126 21.32 -1.06 -41.98
CA PHE A 126 20.97 -0.76 -40.60
C PHE A 126 22.18 -0.20 -39.80
N PRO A 127 22.03 0.82 -38.94
CA PRO A 127 20.87 1.69 -38.69
C PRO A 127 20.99 3.04 -39.41
N LEU A 128 21.60 3.07 -40.60
CA LEU A 128 21.92 4.30 -41.34
C LEU A 128 20.92 4.58 -42.44
N TYR A 129 20.59 3.61 -43.30
CA TYR A 129 19.76 3.81 -44.47
C TYR A 129 18.53 2.88 -44.49
N TRP A 130 17.38 3.40 -44.89
CA TRP A 130 16.17 2.64 -45.21
C TRP A 130 15.49 3.24 -46.44
N HIS A 131 15.56 2.55 -47.55
CA HIS A 131 14.71 2.77 -48.72
C HIS A 131 13.59 1.73 -48.75
N GLU A 132 12.35 2.15 -48.99
CA GLU A 132 11.21 1.28 -49.25
C GLU A 132 10.26 1.95 -50.25
N THR A 133 9.81 1.20 -51.25
CA THR A 133 8.79 1.61 -52.22
C THR A 133 7.67 0.59 -52.19
N SER A 134 6.41 1.04 -52.28
CA SER A 134 5.30 0.08 -52.34
C SER A 134 5.12 -0.44 -53.75
N ALA A 135 5.22 -1.76 -53.91
CA ALA A 135 4.87 -2.46 -55.15
C ALA A 135 3.44 -2.13 -55.62
N VAL A 136 2.53 -1.84 -54.68
CA VAL A 136 1.10 -1.59 -54.91
C VAL A 136 0.83 -0.10 -55.16
N ASN A 137 1.49 0.80 -54.42
CA ASN A 137 1.34 2.24 -54.60
C ASN A 137 2.68 2.90 -54.93
N LYS A 138 2.91 3.21 -56.22
CA LYS A 138 4.10 3.93 -56.70
C LYS A 138 4.25 5.37 -56.16
N SER A 139 3.26 5.86 -55.40
CA SER A 139 3.35 7.12 -54.64
C SER A 139 4.04 6.94 -53.29
N TYR A 140 4.19 5.71 -52.78
CA TYR A 140 5.02 5.40 -51.61
C TYR A 140 6.49 5.51 -51.98
N MET A 141 7.21 6.35 -51.27
CA MET A 141 8.67 6.26 -51.21
C MET A 141 9.12 6.62 -49.81
N PHE A 142 9.66 5.67 -49.06
CA PHE A 142 10.41 5.89 -47.84
C PHE A 142 11.89 5.87 -48.16
N ASP A 143 12.63 6.90 -47.76
CA ASP A 143 14.06 7.04 -47.97
C ASP A 143 14.67 7.79 -46.78
N THR A 144 15.16 7.05 -45.81
CA THR A 144 15.76 7.58 -44.57
C THR A 144 17.26 7.39 -44.64
N LEU A 145 18.04 8.47 -44.51
CA LEU A 145 19.45 8.40 -44.12
C LEU A 145 19.58 8.98 -42.71
N PHE A 146 19.45 8.14 -41.68
CA PHE A 146 19.43 8.59 -40.29
C PHE A 146 20.83 9.02 -39.81
N PRO A 147 20.97 10.15 -39.08
CA PRO A 147 19.93 11.13 -38.71
C PRO A 147 19.77 12.28 -39.74
N ALA A 148 20.46 12.26 -40.87
CA ALA A 148 20.43 13.35 -41.86
C ALA A 148 19.03 13.64 -42.45
N TRP A 149 18.26 12.61 -42.83
CA TRP A 149 16.88 12.73 -43.32
C TRP A 149 16.04 11.43 -43.16
N TRP A 150 14.74 11.51 -43.44
CA TRP A 150 13.65 10.54 -43.17
C TRP A 150 12.48 10.60 -44.23
N PHE A 151 12.79 10.62 -45.53
CA PHE A 151 11.92 10.96 -46.68
C PHE A 151 10.83 9.93 -47.01
N LYS A 152 9.66 10.01 -46.34
CA LYS A 152 8.48 9.13 -46.52
C LYS A 152 7.38 9.73 -47.44
N ARG A 153 7.63 9.95 -48.73
CA ARG A 153 6.62 10.52 -49.64
C ARG A 153 5.39 9.61 -49.81
N ASP A 154 4.20 10.23 -49.79
CA ASP A 154 2.93 9.54 -49.89
C ASP A 154 1.78 10.37 -50.55
N VAL A 155 0.52 10.23 -50.13
CA VAL A 155 -0.62 11.14 -50.47
C VAL A 155 -1.27 11.84 -49.26
N LEU A 156 -0.50 12.24 -48.22
CA LEU A 156 -0.93 12.96 -46.99
C LEU A 156 -0.16 14.24 -46.60
N GLY A 157 1.00 14.63 -47.16
CA GLY A 157 1.79 15.90 -46.99
C GLY A 157 2.01 16.94 -48.13
N VAL A 158 3.21 17.41 -48.53
CA VAL A 158 4.66 17.22 -48.16
C VAL A 158 4.92 17.31 -46.65
N ASP A 159 6.15 17.11 -46.20
CA ASP A 159 6.59 16.97 -44.81
C ASP A 159 8.15 17.06 -44.89
N ALA A 160 9.02 17.81 -44.15
CA ALA A 160 10.49 17.64 -44.33
C ALA A 160 11.58 17.80 -43.20
N TYR A 161 11.86 16.76 -42.39
CA TYR A 161 12.99 16.62 -41.41
C TYR A 161 14.38 16.76 -42.04
N ILE A 162 15.13 17.81 -41.70
CA ILE A 162 16.54 17.92 -42.10
C ILE A 162 17.38 17.94 -40.83
N ALA A 163 18.36 17.02 -40.76
CA ALA A 163 19.16 16.71 -39.57
C ALA A 163 18.28 16.42 -38.33
N TRP A 164 17.59 15.28 -38.33
CA TRP A 164 16.63 14.87 -37.30
C TRP A 164 17.16 15.06 -35.87
N PRO A 165 16.41 15.72 -34.94
CA PRO A 165 15.06 16.30 -35.10
C PRO A 165 15.07 17.82 -35.40
N LEU A 166 16.19 18.41 -35.85
CA LEU A 166 16.43 19.86 -35.87
C LEU A 166 15.44 20.64 -36.74
N ILE A 167 15.41 20.44 -38.04
CA ILE A 167 14.39 21.02 -38.92
C ILE A 167 13.31 19.96 -39.13
N HIS A 168 12.06 20.34 -39.33
CA HIS A 168 11.20 19.67 -40.33
C HIS A 168 10.38 20.69 -41.13
N TYR A 169 9.43 20.22 -41.93
CA TYR A 169 8.48 21.08 -42.63
C TYR A 169 7.17 20.31 -42.85
N LYS A 170 6.23 20.25 -41.90
CA LYS A 170 4.97 19.52 -42.13
C LYS A 170 4.19 20.16 -43.28
N ASN A 171 3.55 19.39 -44.13
CA ASN A 171 2.48 19.88 -45.01
C ASN A 171 1.41 18.80 -45.10
N ARG A 172 1.20 18.06 -43.99
CA ARG A 172 0.16 17.04 -43.76
C ARG A 172 -1.27 17.59 -43.87
N GLY A 173 -1.57 18.19 -45.03
CA GLY A 173 -2.35 19.40 -45.34
C GLY A 173 -3.81 19.51 -44.94
N ASN A 174 -4.11 19.17 -43.69
CA ASN A 174 -4.55 20.24 -42.80
C ASN A 174 -3.32 20.79 -42.06
N GLU A 175 -2.45 19.88 -41.60
CA GLU A 175 -1.24 20.15 -40.83
C GLU A 175 -0.15 20.78 -41.71
N LYS A 176 0.11 22.11 -41.69
CA LYS A 176 1.05 22.72 -42.67
C LYS A 176 1.99 23.82 -42.13
N GLY A 177 3.29 23.56 -42.15
CA GLY A 177 4.37 24.42 -41.69
C GLY A 177 5.77 23.84 -41.51
N TRP A 178 6.51 24.36 -40.53
CA TRP A 178 7.88 24.03 -40.14
C TRP A 178 8.12 24.35 -38.65
N HIS A 179 9.02 23.66 -37.94
CA HIS A 179 9.78 24.14 -36.76
C HIS A 179 11.26 23.84 -36.94
N LEU A 180 12.04 24.65 -36.25
CA LEU A 180 13.46 24.47 -35.94
C LEU A 180 13.54 24.15 -34.44
N PHE A 181 13.99 22.96 -34.07
CA PHE A 181 14.06 22.45 -32.70
C PHE A 181 15.33 22.97 -31.99
N PRO A 182 15.25 23.37 -30.71
CA PRO A 182 14.04 23.60 -29.91
C PRO A 182 13.38 24.98 -30.20
N VAL A 183 13.96 25.78 -31.08
CA VAL A 183 13.73 27.23 -31.28
C VAL A 183 12.27 27.65 -31.55
N ALA A 184 11.67 27.44 -32.74
CA ALA A 184 10.40 28.08 -33.19
C ALA A 184 9.77 27.43 -34.45
N GLY A 185 8.53 27.78 -34.90
CA GLY A 185 7.88 27.23 -36.13
C GLY A 185 6.59 27.92 -36.69
N ASP A 186 6.09 27.59 -37.93
CA ASP A 186 4.85 28.07 -38.67
C ASP A 186 4.01 27.06 -39.66
N TYR A 187 2.84 26.25 -39.59
CA TYR A 187 1.94 25.31 -38.72
C TYR A 187 0.41 25.54 -38.45
N THR A 188 -0.54 25.36 -39.39
CA THR A 188 -1.96 25.11 -38.97
C THR A 188 -2.23 23.65 -38.63
N ALA A 189 -3.27 23.38 -37.77
CA ALA A 189 -5.52 21.62 -37.34
C ALA A 189 -7.07 22.05 -37.25
N GLY A 190 -7.81 21.93 -38.35
CA GLY A 190 -9.04 22.71 -38.49
C GLY A 190 -8.70 24.20 -38.64
N SER A 191 -8.84 24.97 -37.57
CA SER A 191 -8.84 26.45 -37.57
C SER A 191 -7.54 27.15 -37.15
N SER A 192 -6.47 26.44 -36.79
CA SER A 192 -5.78 26.82 -35.55
C SER A 192 -4.20 26.99 -35.68
N ARG A 193 -3.64 28.21 -35.41
CA ARG A 193 -2.19 28.67 -35.26
C ARG A 193 -1.28 28.03 -34.19
N TYR A 194 -0.32 27.21 -34.58
CA TYR A 194 0.98 27.15 -33.86
C TYR A 194 1.64 28.49 -33.49
N SER A 195 2.50 28.59 -32.48
CA SER A 195 3.72 29.44 -32.49
C SER A 195 4.59 29.04 -31.31
N PHE A 196 5.78 28.54 -31.57
CA PHE A 196 6.70 28.05 -30.53
C PHE A 196 7.86 29.00 -30.27
N TYR A 197 8.32 28.97 -29.02
CA TYR A 197 9.58 29.57 -28.58
C TYR A 197 10.17 28.67 -27.49
N ALA A 198 11.27 27.98 -27.80
CA ALA A 198 11.89 26.97 -26.92
C ALA A 198 10.94 25.83 -26.51
N TRP A 199 10.53 24.99 -27.46
CA TRP A 199 9.82 23.73 -27.16
C TRP A 199 10.71 22.76 -26.35
N PRO A 200 10.18 21.98 -25.39
CA PRO A 200 8.76 21.85 -24.99
C PRO A 200 8.28 22.88 -23.97
N LEU A 201 9.07 23.92 -23.70
CA LEU A 201 8.83 24.83 -22.60
C LEU A 201 7.83 25.93 -22.96
N GLY A 202 8.01 26.62 -24.10
CA GLY A 202 7.27 27.86 -24.41
C GLY A 202 6.39 27.86 -25.67
N HIS A 203 5.19 28.45 -25.56
CA HIS A 203 4.31 28.79 -26.69
C HIS A 203 3.20 29.83 -26.36
N ALA A 204 2.85 30.67 -27.36
CA ALA A 204 1.78 31.70 -27.33
C ALA A 204 0.37 31.07 -27.45
N TRP A 205 -0.77 31.82 -27.57
CA TRP A 205 -2.17 31.29 -27.75
C TRP A 205 -3.38 32.31 -27.89
N ALA A 206 -4.00 32.45 -29.10
CA ALA A 206 -5.11 33.38 -29.54
C ALA A 206 -6.09 32.76 -30.62
N ASN A 207 -7.22 33.36 -31.14
CA ASN A 207 -8.18 32.83 -32.22
C ASN A 207 -8.61 33.92 -33.26
N PRO A 208 -9.07 33.65 -34.52
CA PRO A 208 -9.84 34.61 -35.34
C PRO A 208 -11.03 35.30 -34.64
N ASP A 209 -12.00 34.55 -34.12
CA ASP A 209 -13.14 35.12 -33.37
C ASP A 209 -12.72 35.52 -31.94
N GLN A 210 -11.50 35.13 -31.55
CA GLN A 210 -11.07 35.09 -30.18
C GLN A 210 -12.02 34.24 -29.29
N SER A 211 -12.10 32.91 -29.52
CA SER A 211 -12.76 31.85 -28.71
C SER A 211 -11.98 31.27 -27.50
N GLU A 212 -11.05 30.24 -27.66
CA GLU A 212 -10.07 29.25 -26.90
C GLU A 212 -8.53 29.46 -26.13
N ALA A 213 -8.00 30.35 -25.18
CA ALA A 213 -6.70 31.16 -25.02
C ALA A 213 -5.68 30.89 -23.93
N GLY A 214 -4.46 31.43 -24.16
CA GLY A 214 -3.43 31.63 -23.16
C GLY A 214 -1.99 31.87 -23.64
N SER A 215 -1.03 31.36 -22.87
CA SER A 215 0.38 31.12 -23.23
C SER A 215 1.01 30.24 -22.15
N THR A 216 2.11 29.54 -22.45
CA THR A 216 2.88 28.78 -21.45
C THR A 216 4.38 29.05 -21.54
N PHE A 217 5.06 28.85 -20.41
CA PHE A 217 6.50 28.66 -20.27
C PHE A 217 6.75 27.71 -19.09
N LEU A 218 6.66 26.40 -19.34
CA LEU A 218 6.67 25.37 -18.30
C LEU A 218 8.04 25.23 -17.62
N PRO A 219 8.09 24.97 -16.30
CA PRO A 219 6.98 24.93 -15.33
C PRO A 219 6.65 26.31 -14.71
N ALA A 220 7.36 27.37 -15.12
CA ALA A 220 7.40 28.64 -14.39
C ALA A 220 6.14 29.51 -14.57
N TYR A 221 5.51 29.50 -15.75
CA TYR A 221 4.39 30.36 -16.10
C TYR A 221 3.39 29.67 -17.03
N TRP A 222 2.12 30.02 -16.86
CA TRP A 222 1.01 29.60 -17.69
C TRP A 222 -0.13 30.62 -17.54
N TYR A 223 -0.78 31.04 -18.63
CA TYR A 223 -1.96 31.94 -18.62
C TYR A 223 -3.12 31.36 -19.45
N SER A 224 -4.38 31.72 -19.16
CA SER A 224 -5.52 31.56 -20.07
C SER A 224 -6.62 32.61 -19.91
N ARG A 225 -7.30 32.82 -21.05
CA ARG A 225 -8.59 33.51 -21.18
C ARG A 225 -9.60 32.60 -21.90
N ASP A 226 -10.90 32.90 -21.82
CA ASP A 226 -12.17 32.29 -22.29
C ASP A 226 -13.32 33.29 -22.13
N LYS A 227 -14.57 32.81 -22.11
CA LYS A 227 -15.75 33.57 -21.70
C LYS A 227 -15.98 33.53 -20.18
N SER A 228 -15.66 32.46 -19.46
CA SER A 228 -16.03 32.16 -18.06
C SER A 228 -15.19 32.78 -16.92
N GLY A 229 -14.18 33.63 -17.15
CA GLY A 229 -13.25 34.09 -16.09
C GLY A 229 -11.89 34.74 -16.48
N TYR A 230 -10.80 34.22 -15.91
CA TYR A 230 -9.40 34.06 -16.36
C TYR A 230 -8.62 33.24 -15.31
N ARG A 231 -7.57 32.52 -15.73
CA ARG A 231 -6.62 31.88 -14.77
C ARG A 231 -5.17 32.21 -15.17
N ALA A 232 -4.31 32.45 -14.19
CA ALA A 232 -2.87 32.59 -14.36
C ALA A 232 -2.16 31.77 -13.28
N LEU A 233 -1.24 30.90 -13.67
CA LEU A 233 -0.33 30.23 -12.73
C LEU A 233 1.08 30.72 -13.02
N SER A 234 1.78 31.15 -11.98
CA SER A 234 3.23 31.07 -11.93
C SER A 234 3.67 30.59 -10.55
N LEU A 235 4.93 30.18 -10.46
CA LEU A 235 5.62 30.14 -9.18
C LEU A 235 6.26 31.53 -8.96
N PRO A 236 6.01 32.21 -7.82
CA PRO A 236 5.25 31.78 -6.66
C PRO A 236 3.79 32.27 -6.62
N TYR A 237 3.23 32.94 -7.64
CA TYR A 237 1.88 33.54 -7.58
C TYR A 237 0.93 32.95 -8.61
N SER A 238 -0.15 32.36 -8.12
CA SER A 238 -1.24 31.83 -8.93
C SER A 238 -2.56 32.53 -8.58
N ARG A 239 -3.40 32.79 -9.58
CA ARG A 239 -4.71 33.41 -9.41
C ARG A 239 -5.74 32.90 -10.40
N GLY A 240 -7.00 32.92 -10.00
CA GLY A 240 -8.14 32.74 -10.87
C GLY A 240 -9.24 33.74 -10.53
N ARG A 241 -10.08 34.05 -11.52
CA ARG A 241 -11.36 34.72 -11.34
C ARG A 241 -12.32 34.10 -12.34
N ASP A 242 -13.49 33.70 -11.91
CA ASP A 242 -14.57 33.22 -12.76
C ASP A 242 -15.60 34.36 -12.94
N LEU A 243 -16.49 34.29 -13.95
CA LEU A 243 -17.48 35.34 -14.21
C LEU A 243 -18.47 35.52 -13.05
N ASP A 244 -18.77 34.45 -12.32
CA ASP A 244 -19.73 34.44 -11.19
C ASP A 244 -19.25 35.22 -9.94
N GLY A 245 -18.21 36.03 -10.08
CA GLY A 245 -17.57 36.80 -9.01
C GLY A 245 -16.59 36.00 -8.16
N TYR A 246 -16.58 34.66 -8.27
CA TYR A 246 -15.60 33.81 -7.59
C TYR A 246 -14.18 34.19 -8.02
N GLY A 247 -13.29 34.43 -7.07
CA GLY A 247 -11.90 34.73 -7.33
C GLY A 247 -11.00 34.16 -6.25
N TRP A 248 -9.80 33.75 -6.64
CA TRP A 248 -8.82 33.20 -5.71
C TRP A 248 -7.41 33.68 -6.01
N ASN A 249 -6.61 33.82 -4.94
CA ASN A 249 -5.18 34.07 -5.00
C ASN A 249 -4.46 32.99 -4.18
N LEU A 250 -3.35 32.49 -4.69
CA LEU A 250 -2.50 31.52 -4.04
C LEU A 250 -1.04 31.92 -4.20
N VAL A 251 -0.34 32.08 -3.08
CA VAL A 251 1.12 32.11 -3.00
C VAL A 251 1.52 30.91 -2.15
N PRO A 252 1.84 29.73 -2.72
CA PRO A 252 1.94 28.52 -1.93
C PRO A 252 3.28 28.45 -1.16
N PRO A 253 3.31 27.98 0.10
CA PRO A 253 2.23 27.89 1.08
C PRO A 253 2.17 29.14 2.00
N LEU A 254 2.53 30.32 1.49
CA LEU A 254 2.49 31.61 2.21
C LEU A 254 1.06 32.08 2.49
N TYR A 255 0.21 32.11 1.45
CA TYR A 255 -1.08 32.79 1.45
C TYR A 255 -2.05 32.10 0.50
N TYR A 256 -3.30 31.92 0.93
CA TYR A 256 -4.42 31.55 0.07
C TYR A 256 -5.60 32.46 0.40
N SER A 257 -6.31 32.96 -0.61
CA SER A 257 -7.55 33.71 -0.38
C SER A 257 -8.60 33.39 -1.44
N THR A 258 -9.86 33.49 -1.04
CA THR A 258 -11.04 33.36 -1.87
C THR A 258 -11.98 34.54 -1.64
N THR A 259 -12.56 35.04 -2.72
CA THR A 259 -13.69 35.96 -2.71
C THR A 259 -14.82 35.30 -3.48
N ASP A 260 -16.04 35.35 -2.94
CA ASP A 260 -17.26 34.95 -3.62
C ASP A 260 -18.36 36.00 -3.35
N LYS A 261 -19.55 35.83 -3.93
CA LYS A 261 -20.69 36.77 -3.79
C LYS A 261 -21.32 36.84 -2.39
N HIS A 262 -20.77 36.11 -1.42
CA HIS A 262 -21.22 36.07 -0.03
C HIS A 262 -20.13 36.51 0.95
N GLY A 263 -18.89 36.75 0.51
CA GLY A 263 -17.81 37.20 1.38
C GLY A 263 -16.40 36.92 0.88
N SER A 264 -15.43 37.18 1.76
CA SER A 264 -14.01 36.89 1.53
C SER A 264 -13.40 36.08 2.68
N ARG A 265 -12.39 35.27 2.35
CA ARG A 265 -11.64 34.43 3.29
C ARG A 265 -10.17 34.42 2.88
N SER A 266 -9.27 34.44 3.85
CA SER A 266 -7.83 34.44 3.66
C SER A 266 -7.14 33.60 4.72
N PHE A 267 -6.12 32.86 4.31
CA PHE A 267 -5.44 31.87 5.10
C PHE A 267 -3.93 32.01 4.96
N THR A 268 -3.23 32.07 6.09
CA THR A 268 -1.79 31.85 6.22
C THR A 268 -1.56 30.87 7.38
N PRO A 269 -0.42 30.15 7.46
CA PRO A 269 -0.23 29.14 8.49
C PRO A 269 -0.21 29.64 9.95
N LEU A 270 -0.02 30.96 10.16
CA LEU A 270 -0.11 31.57 11.49
C LEU A 270 -1.42 32.33 11.68
N TYR A 271 -1.86 33.11 10.68
CA TYR A 271 -3.05 33.96 10.75
C TYR A 271 -4.04 33.64 9.63
N SER A 272 -5.31 33.42 9.96
CA SER A 272 -6.40 33.25 8.99
C SER A 272 -7.61 34.09 9.40
N TRP A 273 -8.38 34.58 8.44
CA TRP A 273 -9.56 35.42 8.67
C TRP A 273 -10.59 35.27 7.56
N GLY A 274 -11.82 35.70 7.81
CA GLY A 274 -12.84 35.83 6.78
C GLY A 274 -14.11 36.49 7.30
N GLY A 275 -14.96 36.95 6.39
CA GLY A 275 -16.24 37.56 6.72
C GLY A 275 -17.18 37.66 5.54
N SER A 276 -18.44 37.95 5.81
CA SER A 276 -19.47 38.22 4.81
C SER A 276 -19.47 39.67 4.37
N ASP A 277 -19.84 39.95 3.13
CA ASP A 277 -19.88 41.31 2.58
C ASP A 277 -20.95 42.21 3.23
N ASP A 278 -21.94 41.61 3.91
CA ASP A 278 -22.92 42.32 4.74
C ASP A 278 -22.41 42.68 6.15
N GLY A 279 -21.17 42.31 6.48
CA GLY A 279 -20.51 42.58 7.76
C GLY A 279 -21.10 41.85 8.97
N ARG A 280 -22.12 40.99 8.78
CA ARG A 280 -22.77 40.28 9.91
C ARG A 280 -21.93 39.13 10.45
N ARG A 281 -21.10 38.52 9.61
CA ARG A 281 -20.22 37.42 9.97
C ARG A 281 -18.77 37.83 9.78
N SER A 282 -17.96 37.65 10.81
CA SER A 282 -16.51 37.89 10.76
C SER A 282 -15.79 36.98 11.75
N TRP A 283 -14.76 36.28 11.29
CA TRP A 283 -13.90 35.47 12.15
C TRP A 283 -12.42 35.74 11.84
N SER A 284 -11.57 35.56 12.84
CA SER A 284 -10.13 35.52 12.69
C SER A 284 -9.47 34.60 13.70
N MET A 285 -8.28 34.10 13.39
CA MET A 285 -7.54 33.17 14.23
C MET A 285 -6.05 33.36 14.05
N PHE A 286 -5.29 33.33 15.16
CA PHE A 286 -3.85 33.23 15.14
C PHE A 286 -3.45 31.96 15.90
N LEU A 287 -2.99 30.91 15.21
CA LEU A 287 -2.74 29.62 15.84
C LEU A 287 -1.41 29.61 16.64
N PRO A 288 -1.37 29.02 17.86
CA PRO A 288 -2.49 28.57 18.70
C PRO A 288 -3.02 29.66 19.65
N LEU A 289 -2.56 30.90 19.53
CA LEU A 289 -2.72 31.96 20.55
C LEU A 289 -4.15 32.50 20.70
N TYR A 290 -4.89 32.74 19.62
CA TYR A 290 -6.27 33.23 19.70
C TYR A 290 -7.21 32.79 18.55
N TYR A 291 -8.50 32.86 18.84
CA TYR A 291 -9.62 32.73 17.90
C TYR A 291 -10.71 33.77 18.26
N GLU A 292 -11.23 34.48 17.27
CA GLU A 292 -12.37 35.40 17.41
C GLU A 292 -13.41 35.10 16.32
N ASN A 293 -14.70 35.15 16.67
CA ASN A 293 -15.82 35.00 15.74
C ASN A 293 -17.00 35.89 16.17
N SER A 294 -17.67 36.52 15.21
CA SER A 294 -18.89 37.31 15.39
C SER A 294 -19.91 36.85 14.35
N ASP A 295 -21.13 36.52 14.78
CA ASP A 295 -22.29 36.23 13.92
C ASP A 295 -23.51 37.00 14.47
N GLY A 296 -23.71 38.23 13.98
CA GLY A 296 -24.68 39.16 14.54
C GLY A 296 -24.38 39.55 15.99
N ASP A 297 -25.32 39.27 16.90
CA ASP A 297 -25.20 39.53 18.34
C ASP A 297 -24.26 38.52 19.05
N ASP A 298 -24.04 37.35 18.47
CA ASP A 298 -23.20 36.29 19.03
C ASP A 298 -21.71 36.57 18.77
N LYS A 299 -20.91 36.62 19.83
CA LYS A 299 -19.44 36.82 19.77
C LYS A 299 -18.71 35.78 20.60
N VAL A 300 -17.66 35.20 20.04
CA VAL A 300 -16.76 34.25 20.70
C VAL A 300 -15.34 34.78 20.61
N PHE A 301 -14.66 34.89 21.73
CA PHE A 301 -13.22 35.16 21.82
C PHE A 301 -12.57 34.05 22.65
N ALA A 302 -11.47 33.47 22.19
CA ALA A 302 -10.76 32.39 22.86
C ALA A 302 -9.24 32.51 22.69
N THR A 303 -8.51 32.06 23.70
CA THR A 303 -7.04 32.00 23.75
C THR A 303 -6.60 30.75 24.54
N LEU A 304 -5.30 30.44 24.54
CA LEU A 304 -4.74 29.37 25.40
C LEU A 304 -5.00 29.59 26.91
N LEU A 305 -5.12 30.84 27.36
CA LEU A 305 -5.35 31.15 28.78
C LEU A 305 -6.84 31.12 29.15
N GLY A 306 -7.72 31.47 28.20
CA GLY A 306 -9.15 31.50 28.43
C GLY A 306 -9.94 32.11 27.28
N GLY A 307 -11.27 32.08 27.40
CA GLY A 307 -12.19 32.63 26.41
C GLY A 307 -13.48 33.14 27.02
N ARG A 308 -14.24 33.89 26.22
CA ARG A 308 -15.57 34.42 26.52
C ARG A 308 -16.49 34.22 25.32
N LYS A 309 -17.66 33.65 25.54
CA LYS A 309 -18.81 33.77 24.63
C LYS A 309 -19.73 34.87 25.16
N ARG A 310 -20.19 35.72 24.26
CA ARG A 310 -21.32 36.62 24.45
C ARG A 310 -22.38 36.24 23.43
N SER A 311 -23.64 36.22 23.85
CA SER A 311 -24.79 35.89 23.04
C SER A 311 -25.96 36.77 23.45
N ARG A 312 -26.95 36.90 22.58
CA ARG A 312 -28.22 37.55 22.94
C ARG A 312 -28.91 36.88 24.13
N ASP A 313 -28.75 35.57 24.27
CA ASP A 313 -29.36 34.78 25.34
C ASP A 313 -28.50 34.73 26.61
N GLY A 314 -27.19 35.00 26.54
CA GLY A 314 -26.33 34.96 27.73
C GLY A 314 -24.83 35.15 27.50
N ASP A 315 -24.10 35.37 28.59
CA ASP A 315 -22.65 35.57 28.65
C ASP A 315 -21.99 34.37 29.34
N GLY A 316 -20.89 33.85 28.80
CA GLY A 316 -20.12 32.75 29.38
C GLY A 316 -18.61 32.89 29.19
N TRP A 317 -17.82 32.25 30.05
CA TRP A 317 -16.37 32.34 30.07
C TRP A 317 -15.72 31.02 30.53
N LEU A 318 -14.45 30.84 30.18
CA LEU A 318 -13.64 29.67 30.52
C LEU A 318 -12.18 30.09 30.74
N PHE A 319 -11.49 29.49 31.71
CA PHE A 319 -10.05 29.66 31.95
C PHE A 319 -9.41 28.26 32.13
N PRO A 320 -9.04 27.57 31.03
CA PRO A 320 -8.57 26.18 31.07
C PRO A 320 -7.40 25.90 32.03
N PRO A 321 -6.39 26.78 32.21
CA PRO A 321 -5.27 26.50 33.12
C PRO A 321 -5.65 26.38 34.61
N LEU A 322 -6.84 26.87 35.01
CA LEU A 322 -7.39 26.71 36.35
C LEU A 322 -8.60 25.76 36.39
N LEU A 323 -8.98 25.18 35.24
CA LEU A 323 -10.22 24.41 35.08
C LEU A 323 -11.48 25.15 35.57
N THR A 324 -11.48 26.48 35.50
CA THR A 324 -12.62 27.33 35.90
C THR A 324 -13.38 27.85 34.70
N GLY A 325 -14.65 28.20 34.91
CA GLY A 325 -15.53 28.76 33.89
C GLY A 325 -16.88 29.13 34.47
N GLY A 326 -17.75 29.70 33.65
CA GLY A 326 -19.13 29.95 34.06
C GLY A 326 -19.98 30.53 32.94
N TRP A 327 -21.29 30.55 33.15
CA TRP A 327 -22.26 31.16 32.25
C TRP A 327 -23.40 31.82 33.03
N ARG A 328 -24.05 32.79 32.41
CA ARG A 328 -25.17 33.56 32.95
C ARG A 328 -26.11 33.98 31.82
N ASP A 329 -27.37 33.64 31.96
CA ASP A 329 -28.46 34.03 31.06
C ASP A 329 -29.48 34.91 31.81
N SER A 330 -30.71 34.99 31.29
CA SER A 330 -31.83 35.67 31.95
C SER A 330 -32.55 34.83 33.02
N LYS A 331 -32.23 33.53 33.15
CA LYS A 331 -32.92 32.54 34.02
C LYS A 331 -32.06 32.11 35.22
N GLY A 332 -30.75 32.30 35.13
CA GLY A 332 -29.80 31.92 36.16
C GLY A 332 -28.34 32.23 35.84
N SER A 333 -27.45 31.63 36.64
CA SER A 333 -26.01 31.59 36.38
C SER A 333 -25.37 30.38 37.06
N SER A 334 -24.29 29.88 36.47
CA SER A 334 -23.51 28.75 36.97
C SER A 334 -22.02 29.03 36.83
N TYR A 335 -21.26 28.78 37.89
CA TYR A 335 -19.82 29.00 37.99
C TYR A 335 -19.12 27.72 38.45
N TRP A 336 -17.95 27.46 37.89
CA TRP A 336 -17.06 26.35 38.24
C TRP A 336 -15.78 26.88 38.89
N TYR A 337 -15.53 26.41 40.10
CA TYR A 337 -14.26 26.52 40.82
C TYR A 337 -13.46 25.24 40.53
N PRO A 338 -12.11 25.30 40.45
CA PRO A 338 -11.27 24.42 39.64
C PRO A 338 -11.80 22.99 39.42
N TRP A 339 -12.43 22.74 38.27
CA TRP A 339 -13.23 21.54 38.02
C TRP A 339 -12.42 20.25 38.28
N PRO A 340 -12.98 19.24 38.97
CA PRO A 340 -14.35 19.14 39.49
C PRO A 340 -14.51 19.61 40.95
N LEU A 341 -13.57 20.40 41.51
CA LEU A 341 -13.53 20.68 42.94
C LEU A 341 -14.67 21.56 43.46
N GLY A 342 -15.28 22.43 42.65
CA GLY A 342 -16.46 23.18 43.11
C GLY A 342 -17.35 23.76 42.02
N HIS A 343 -18.60 24.00 42.39
CA HIS A 343 -19.64 24.54 41.52
C HIS A 343 -20.61 25.40 42.33
N SER A 344 -21.16 26.44 41.71
CA SER A 344 -22.26 27.23 42.27
C SER A 344 -23.21 27.63 41.14
N GLU A 345 -24.47 27.27 41.29
CA GLU A 345 -25.56 27.55 40.35
C GLU A 345 -26.73 28.21 41.08
N SER A 346 -27.39 29.15 40.41
CA SER A 346 -28.54 29.89 40.93
C SER A 346 -29.51 30.17 39.79
N SER A 347 -30.79 29.89 40.02
CA SER A 347 -31.90 30.02 39.06
C SER A 347 -33.20 30.39 39.77
N GLU A 348 -34.25 30.73 39.04
CA GLU A 348 -35.60 30.98 39.60
C GLU A 348 -36.24 29.77 40.32
N ALA A 349 -35.72 28.57 40.09
CA ALA A 349 -36.16 27.32 40.74
C ALA A 349 -35.44 27.06 42.08
N GLY A 350 -34.23 27.59 42.24
CA GLY A 350 -33.37 27.37 43.41
C GLY A 350 -31.88 27.54 43.11
N SER A 351 -31.06 27.25 44.11
CA SER A 351 -29.60 27.31 44.05
C SER A 351 -28.95 26.00 44.47
N SER A 352 -27.90 25.59 43.76
CA SER A 352 -27.04 24.46 44.10
C SER A 352 -25.59 24.93 44.29
N GLN A 353 -24.87 24.35 45.24
CA GLN A 353 -23.46 24.64 45.50
C GLN A 353 -22.75 23.38 45.95
N PHE A 354 -21.54 23.11 45.46
CA PHE A 354 -20.68 22.10 46.04
C PHE A 354 -19.21 22.50 46.06
N PHE A 355 -18.49 21.93 47.02
CA PHE A 355 -17.04 22.01 47.14
C PHE A 355 -16.53 20.65 47.62
N VAL A 356 -15.98 19.84 46.72
CA VAL A 356 -15.54 18.46 46.97
C VAL A 356 -14.17 18.48 47.68
N PRO A 357 -13.95 17.66 48.75
CA PRO A 357 -14.85 16.69 49.37
C PRO A 357 -15.65 17.24 50.57
N LEU A 358 -15.65 18.56 50.79
CA LEU A 358 -16.16 19.19 52.01
C LEU A 358 -17.70 19.12 52.12
N TYR A 359 -18.42 19.64 51.13
CA TYR A 359 -19.89 19.66 51.15
C TYR A 359 -20.56 19.82 49.78
N MET A 360 -21.84 19.48 49.73
CA MET A 360 -22.80 19.87 48.69
C MET A 360 -24.08 20.37 49.36
N ARG A 361 -24.65 21.46 48.87
CA ARG A 361 -25.88 22.08 49.35
C ARG A 361 -26.80 22.38 48.18
N SER A 362 -28.09 22.09 48.33
CA SER A 362 -29.13 22.50 47.37
C SER A 362 -30.35 23.02 48.12
N SER A 363 -30.97 24.07 47.59
CA SER A 363 -32.20 24.66 48.13
C SER A 363 -33.05 25.23 47.00
N GLY A 364 -34.27 24.73 46.88
CA GLY A 364 -35.27 25.15 45.89
C GLY A 364 -36.68 25.03 46.46
N ARG A 365 -37.70 25.15 45.60
CA ARG A 365 -39.12 25.15 46.05
C ARG A 365 -39.55 23.82 46.71
N ASP A 366 -38.92 22.71 46.33
CA ASP A 366 -39.31 21.36 46.77
C ASP A 366 -38.62 20.92 48.07
N GLY A 367 -37.65 21.70 48.58
CA GLY A 367 -36.97 21.41 49.85
C GLY A 367 -35.51 21.88 49.90
N SER A 368 -34.80 21.35 50.89
CA SER A 368 -33.37 21.62 51.08
C SER A 368 -32.60 20.34 51.42
N SER A 369 -31.40 20.23 50.84
CA SER A 369 -30.49 19.10 51.02
C SER A 369 -29.08 19.59 51.33
N PHE A 370 -28.41 18.92 52.26
CA PHE A 370 -27.02 19.11 52.61
C PHE A 370 -26.31 17.76 52.66
N TYR A 371 -25.09 17.71 52.11
CA TYR A 371 -24.24 16.52 52.07
C TYR A 371 -22.83 16.94 52.49
N SER A 372 -22.12 16.07 53.20
CA SER A 372 -20.71 16.23 53.59
C SER A 372 -20.08 14.84 53.76
N ALA A 373 -18.76 14.77 53.93
CA ALA A 373 -18.03 13.50 54.02
C ALA A 373 -18.55 12.50 55.07
N PHE A 374 -19.21 12.96 56.14
CA PHE A 374 -19.74 12.10 57.22
C PHE A 374 -21.24 12.28 57.49
N TRP A 375 -21.82 13.43 57.14
CA TRP A 375 -23.22 13.74 57.46
C TRP A 375 -23.97 14.28 56.24
N CYS A 376 -25.10 13.65 55.89
CA CYS A 376 -26.00 14.12 54.85
C CYS A 376 -27.43 14.15 55.39
N ARG A 377 -28.21 15.17 55.03
CA ARG A 377 -29.60 15.36 55.45
C ARG A 377 -30.39 16.03 54.34
N SER A 378 -31.63 15.59 54.13
CA SER A 378 -32.60 16.28 53.29
C SER A 378 -33.96 16.38 53.97
N ALA A 379 -34.65 17.49 53.72
CA ALA A 379 -36.04 17.71 54.09
C ALA A 379 -36.78 18.24 52.86
N LEU A 380 -37.78 17.49 52.40
CA LEU A 380 -38.63 17.82 51.28
C LEU A 380 -39.98 18.37 51.79
N THR A 381 -40.59 19.26 51.01
CA THR A 381 -41.88 19.90 51.38
C THR A 381 -43.05 18.92 51.45
N ASN A 382 -42.92 17.71 50.88
CA ASN A 382 -43.91 16.64 50.93
C ASN A 382 -43.89 15.78 52.22
N GLY A 383 -43.17 16.22 53.26
CA GLY A 383 -43.06 15.48 54.54
C GLY A 383 -42.01 14.36 54.53
N THR A 384 -41.36 14.08 53.40
CA THR A 384 -40.21 13.16 53.37
C THR A 384 -38.99 13.81 54.02
N SER A 385 -38.37 13.09 54.95
CA SER A 385 -37.06 13.44 55.49
C SER A 385 -36.15 12.22 55.56
N TRP A 386 -34.85 12.43 55.38
CA TRP A 386 -33.84 11.39 55.58
C TRP A 386 -32.55 11.96 56.14
N SER A 387 -31.77 11.11 56.80
CA SER A 387 -30.47 11.44 57.38
C SER A 387 -29.51 10.26 57.30
N LEU A 388 -28.27 10.57 56.95
CA LEU A 388 -27.14 9.65 56.85
C LEU A 388 -26.05 10.13 57.81
N LEU A 389 -25.55 9.24 58.66
CA LEU A 389 -24.33 9.44 59.44
C LEU A 389 -23.40 8.27 59.14
N ALA A 390 -22.47 8.45 58.20
CA ALA A 390 -21.61 7.37 57.72
C ALA A 390 -20.48 7.06 58.73
N PRO A 391 -20.15 5.78 59.00
CA PRO A 391 -20.74 4.54 58.46
C PRO A 391 -21.86 3.94 59.35
N LEU A 392 -22.38 4.70 60.31
CA LEU A 392 -23.16 4.19 61.44
C LEU A 392 -24.61 3.84 61.09
N PHE A 393 -25.35 4.75 60.45
CA PHE A 393 -26.74 4.49 60.04
C PHE A 393 -27.23 5.41 58.90
N TYR A 394 -28.26 4.93 58.21
CA TYR A 394 -29.14 5.71 57.35
C TYR A 394 -30.59 5.50 57.78
N SER A 395 -31.36 6.59 57.89
CA SER A 395 -32.80 6.55 58.10
C SER A 395 -33.52 7.43 57.09
N ARG A 396 -34.62 6.92 56.54
CA ARG A 396 -35.56 7.66 55.69
C ARG A 396 -36.98 7.38 56.15
N THR A 397 -37.73 8.47 56.36
CA THR A 397 -39.14 8.43 56.75
C THR A 397 -39.94 9.24 55.73
N THR A 398 -40.93 8.60 55.13
CA THR A 398 -41.97 9.27 54.32
C THR A 398 -43.31 9.16 55.06
N THR A 399 -44.38 9.75 54.52
CA THR A 399 -45.74 9.54 55.03
C THR A 399 -46.31 8.15 54.73
N ARG A 400 -45.62 7.32 53.93
CA ARG A 400 -46.08 6.01 53.43
C ARG A 400 -45.09 4.86 53.61
N SER A 401 -43.87 5.12 54.04
CA SER A 401 -42.83 4.11 54.14
C SER A 401 -41.72 4.51 55.10
N SER A 402 -41.14 3.50 55.75
CA SER A 402 -39.99 3.63 56.63
C SER A 402 -38.85 2.75 56.14
N LEU A 403 -37.64 3.30 56.13
CA LEU A 403 -36.43 2.63 55.68
C LEU A 403 -35.29 2.88 56.68
N PHE A 404 -34.71 1.80 57.19
CA PHE A 404 -33.62 1.82 58.16
C PHE A 404 -32.47 0.92 57.69
N LEU A 405 -31.25 1.47 57.64
CA LEU A 405 -30.04 0.73 57.32
C LEU A 405 -29.00 0.92 58.43
N SER A 406 -28.48 -0.19 58.97
CA SER A 406 -27.28 -0.23 59.82
C SER A 406 -26.41 -1.44 59.45
N MET A 407 -25.19 -1.51 59.98
CA MET A 407 -24.40 -2.74 59.97
C MET A 407 -24.81 -3.62 61.17
N PRO A 408 -25.18 -4.90 61.01
CA PRO A 408 -25.35 -5.69 59.79
C PRO A 408 -26.82 -5.87 59.35
N TYR A 409 -27.73 -4.99 59.77
CA TYR A 409 -29.19 -5.16 59.61
C TYR A 409 -29.83 -4.01 58.84
N SER A 410 -30.62 -4.35 57.83
CA SER A 410 -31.38 -3.36 57.05
C SER A 410 -32.76 -3.88 56.68
N SER A 411 -33.74 -2.98 56.74
CA SER A 411 -35.15 -3.28 56.49
C SER A 411 -35.92 -2.09 55.93
N GLY A 412 -36.95 -2.40 55.15
CA GLY A 412 -37.90 -1.44 54.61
C GLY A 412 -39.33 -2.01 54.63
N CYS A 413 -40.31 -1.12 54.81
CA CYS A 413 -41.74 -1.44 54.82
C CYS A 413 -42.54 -0.26 54.27
N GLU A 414 -43.53 -0.54 53.42
CA GLU A 414 -44.39 0.45 52.77
C GLU A 414 -45.88 0.22 53.10
N GLU A 415 -46.72 1.24 52.88
CA GLU A 415 -48.15 1.32 53.26
C GLU A 415 -49.04 0.24 52.61
N ASP A 416 -48.60 -0.39 51.52
CA ASP A 416 -49.28 -1.49 50.83
C ASP A 416 -49.03 -2.87 51.45
N GLY A 417 -48.15 -2.97 52.45
CA GLY A 417 -47.76 -4.22 53.10
C GLY A 417 -46.56 -4.91 52.45
N SER A 418 -45.96 -4.33 51.42
CA SER A 418 -44.67 -4.79 50.90
C SER A 418 -43.56 -4.58 51.95
N SER A 419 -42.66 -5.56 52.05
CA SER A 419 -41.57 -5.54 53.03
C SER A 419 -40.35 -6.32 52.56
N TRP A 420 -39.17 -5.88 53.01
CA TRP A 420 -37.92 -6.56 52.72
C TRP A 420 -36.93 -6.51 53.89
N MET A 421 -36.07 -7.52 53.92
CA MET A 421 -35.03 -7.71 54.92
C MET A 421 -33.71 -8.08 54.24
N LEU A 422 -32.63 -7.40 54.64
CA LEU A 422 -31.26 -7.68 54.21
C LEU A 422 -30.38 -7.93 55.44
N ALA A 423 -29.85 -9.16 55.52
CA ALA A 423 -28.95 -9.61 56.59
C ALA A 423 -27.69 -10.26 55.96
N PRO A 424 -26.67 -9.45 55.60
CA PRO A 424 -25.45 -9.95 54.97
C PRO A 424 -24.62 -10.83 55.94
N PRO A 425 -23.90 -11.84 55.44
CA PRO A 425 -23.83 -12.31 54.04
C PRO A 425 -24.94 -13.31 53.65
N PHE A 426 -25.91 -13.59 54.52
CA PHE A 426 -26.70 -14.82 54.45
C PHE A 426 -27.92 -14.75 53.54
N VAL A 427 -28.73 -13.69 53.64
CA VAL A 427 -29.99 -13.60 52.87
C VAL A 427 -30.42 -12.15 52.59
N PHE A 428 -30.97 -11.96 51.39
CA PHE A 428 -31.92 -10.89 51.08
C PHE A 428 -33.26 -11.52 50.72
N HIS A 429 -34.34 -11.03 51.33
CA HIS A 429 -35.69 -11.53 51.13
C HIS A 429 -36.66 -10.36 51.02
N GLU A 430 -37.52 -10.43 50.01
CA GLU A 430 -38.45 -9.37 49.61
C GLU A 430 -39.80 -10.01 49.27
N THR A 431 -40.86 -9.52 49.91
CA THR A 431 -42.24 -9.99 49.70
C THR A 431 -43.15 -8.79 49.46
N ASP A 432 -43.94 -8.88 48.41
CA ASP A 432 -44.94 -7.93 47.97
C ASP A 432 -46.23 -8.70 47.60
N LEU A 433 -47.37 -8.01 47.54
CA LEU A 433 -48.69 -8.58 47.25
C LEU A 433 -48.73 -9.39 45.94
N GLN A 434 -47.85 -9.10 44.97
CA GLN A 434 -47.80 -9.81 43.70
C GLN A 434 -46.53 -10.63 43.48
N SER A 435 -45.48 -10.52 44.30
CA SER A 435 -44.23 -11.27 44.07
C SER A 435 -43.45 -11.65 45.34
N THR A 436 -42.64 -12.70 45.22
CA THR A 436 -41.68 -13.10 46.25
C THR A 436 -40.30 -13.28 45.61
N LYS A 437 -39.26 -12.75 46.25
CA LYS A 437 -37.86 -12.84 45.80
C LYS A 437 -36.97 -13.24 46.98
N THR A 438 -36.06 -14.18 46.74
CA THR A 438 -35.07 -14.63 47.73
C THR A 438 -33.71 -14.76 47.07
N VAL A 439 -32.72 -14.07 47.64
CA VAL A 439 -31.36 -13.96 47.11
C VAL A 439 -30.37 -14.48 48.15
N THR A 440 -29.53 -15.43 47.75
CA THR A 440 -28.41 -15.96 48.54
C THR A 440 -27.14 -15.96 47.69
N PRO A 441 -25.92 -16.03 48.29
CA PRO A 441 -24.66 -15.95 47.55
C PRO A 441 -24.43 -17.00 46.46
N LEU A 442 -25.15 -18.13 46.49
CA LEU A 442 -25.01 -19.22 45.51
C LEU A 442 -26.25 -19.39 44.63
N TYR A 443 -27.45 -19.31 45.22
CA TYR A 443 -28.72 -19.48 44.51
C TYR A 443 -29.68 -18.34 44.83
N SER A 444 -30.32 -17.78 43.80
CA SER A 444 -31.30 -16.71 43.93
C SER A 444 -32.47 -16.95 42.99
N TRP A 445 -33.68 -16.63 43.41
CA TRP A 445 -34.89 -16.80 42.61
C TRP A 445 -35.93 -15.73 42.92
N GLY A 446 -36.84 -15.51 41.98
CA GLY A 446 -38.01 -14.68 42.19
C GLY A 446 -39.14 -15.03 41.22
N GLY A 447 -40.37 -14.84 41.66
CA GLY A 447 -41.57 -15.13 40.87
C GLY A 447 -42.74 -14.21 41.21
N SER A 448 -43.53 -13.90 40.19
CA SER A 448 -44.84 -13.28 40.31
C SER A 448 -45.91 -14.34 40.60
N SER A 449 -46.88 -14.01 41.44
CA SER A 449 -47.95 -14.90 41.90
C SER A 449 -48.95 -15.30 40.81
N ASP A 450 -49.05 -14.51 39.73
CA ASP A 450 -49.83 -14.80 38.53
C ASP A 450 -49.10 -15.72 37.52
N GLY A 451 -47.83 -16.05 37.77
CA GLY A 451 -46.97 -16.81 36.87
C GLY A 451 -46.48 -16.03 35.63
N ALA A 452 -46.82 -14.75 35.49
CA ALA A 452 -46.45 -13.94 34.32
C ALA A 452 -44.95 -13.59 34.29
N GLY A 453 -44.25 -13.63 35.43
CA GLY A 453 -42.82 -13.37 35.52
C GLY A 453 -42.10 -14.33 36.47
N SER A 454 -40.98 -14.91 36.04
CA SER A 454 -40.12 -15.74 36.89
C SER A 454 -38.64 -15.66 36.48
N TRP A 455 -37.73 -15.81 37.46
CA TRP A 455 -36.30 -15.89 37.21
C TRP A 455 -35.56 -16.73 38.28
N SER A 456 -34.40 -17.26 37.89
CA SER A 456 -33.49 -18.02 38.76
C SER A 456 -32.03 -17.82 38.34
N LEU A 457 -31.15 -17.71 39.33
CA LEU A 457 -29.71 -17.55 39.19
C LEU A 457 -29.00 -18.59 40.07
N LEU A 458 -28.06 -19.33 39.49
CA LEU A 458 -27.17 -20.25 40.19
C LEU A 458 -25.73 -19.89 39.82
N LEU A 459 -24.99 -19.23 40.71
CA LEU A 459 -23.64 -18.74 40.41
C LEU A 459 -22.60 -19.87 40.49
N PRO A 460 -21.62 -19.95 39.55
CA PRO A 460 -21.48 -19.19 38.30
C PRO A 460 -22.16 -19.87 37.09
N LEU A 461 -22.97 -20.91 37.32
CA LEU A 461 -23.38 -21.89 36.29
C LEU A 461 -24.40 -21.34 35.28
N TYR A 462 -25.50 -20.74 35.74
CA TYR A 462 -26.54 -20.21 34.83
C TYR A 462 -27.42 -19.10 35.44
N TYR A 463 -28.02 -18.30 34.56
CA TYR A 463 -29.14 -17.41 34.81
C TYR A 463 -30.28 -17.76 33.85
N ARG A 464 -31.52 -17.68 34.33
CA ARG A 464 -32.74 -17.86 33.52
C ARG A 464 -33.79 -16.84 33.95
N SER A 465 -34.54 -16.30 33.00
CA SER A 465 -35.73 -15.48 33.25
C SER A 465 -36.79 -15.66 32.17
N GLY A 466 -38.01 -15.22 32.44
CA GLY A 466 -39.07 -15.04 31.45
C GLY A 466 -40.26 -14.28 32.00
N ASP A 467 -40.87 -13.44 31.17
CA ASP A 467 -41.95 -12.50 31.48
C ASP A 467 -43.20 -12.71 30.59
N GLY A 468 -43.42 -13.95 30.15
CA GLY A 468 -44.52 -14.36 29.27
C GLY A 468 -44.39 -13.92 27.81
N ARG A 469 -43.71 -12.81 27.52
CA ARG A 469 -43.40 -12.32 26.16
C ARG A 469 -41.96 -12.58 25.75
N SER A 470 -41.06 -12.62 26.72
CA SER A 470 -39.66 -12.98 26.56
C SER A 470 -39.26 -14.13 27.49
N SER A 471 -38.16 -14.77 27.14
CA SER A 471 -37.48 -15.76 27.97
C SER A 471 -35.99 -15.75 27.63
N PHE A 472 -35.15 -15.76 28.66
CA PHE A 472 -33.69 -15.71 28.55
C PHE A 472 -33.07 -16.87 29.31
N PHE A 473 -31.99 -17.41 28.77
CA PHE A 473 -31.11 -18.35 29.44
C PHE A 473 -29.65 -18.02 29.12
N GLY A 474 -28.80 -17.91 30.12
CA GLY A 474 -27.35 -17.66 29.96
C GLY A 474 -26.54 -18.57 30.87
N SER A 475 -25.41 -19.05 30.38
CA SER A 475 -24.47 -19.93 31.09
C SER A 475 -23.03 -19.66 30.64
N VAL A 476 -22.05 -20.22 31.34
CA VAL A 476 -20.62 -20.13 30.97
C VAL A 476 -20.28 -20.73 29.59
N LEU A 477 -21.15 -21.57 29.02
CA LEU A 477 -20.98 -22.14 27.68
C LEU A 477 -21.68 -21.33 26.58
N GLY A 478 -22.55 -20.39 26.93
CA GLY A 478 -23.46 -19.72 26.00
C GLY A 478 -24.87 -19.54 26.54
N GLY A 479 -25.76 -19.01 25.70
CA GLY A 479 -27.12 -18.67 26.07
C GLY A 479 -28.02 -18.39 24.87
N TRP A 480 -29.27 -18.08 25.15
CA TRP A 480 -30.28 -17.67 24.18
C TRP A 480 -31.29 -16.70 24.80
N GLU A 481 -31.84 -15.82 23.96
CA GLU A 481 -32.97 -14.95 24.27
C GLU A 481 -34.07 -15.22 23.25
N ARG A 482 -35.31 -15.36 23.70
CA ARG A 482 -36.50 -15.29 22.87
C ARG A 482 -37.32 -14.10 23.32
N ARG A 483 -37.74 -13.23 22.41
CA ARG A 483 -38.52 -12.03 22.70
C ARG A 483 -39.50 -11.77 21.58
N ASP A 484 -40.80 -11.90 21.89
CA ASP A 484 -41.90 -11.86 20.93
C ASP A 484 -41.69 -12.88 19.79
N ASP A 485 -41.35 -12.40 18.59
CA ASP A 485 -41.06 -13.22 17.39
C ASP A 485 -39.55 -13.37 17.09
N ARG A 486 -38.68 -12.74 17.88
CA ARG A 486 -37.22 -12.84 17.74
C ARG A 486 -36.62 -13.90 18.67
N PHE A 487 -35.61 -14.60 18.16
CA PHE A 487 -34.79 -15.57 18.88
C PHE A 487 -33.32 -15.33 18.56
N SER A 488 -32.50 -15.07 19.58
CA SER A 488 -31.05 -14.92 19.51
C SER A 488 -30.34 -15.97 20.36
N TRP A 489 -29.09 -16.28 20.01
CA TRP A 489 -28.28 -17.29 20.69
C TRP A 489 -26.78 -17.02 20.57
N LEU A 490 -26.01 -17.54 21.52
CA LEU A 490 -24.56 -17.43 21.60
C LEU A 490 -23.99 -18.74 22.16
N PHE A 491 -22.91 -19.25 21.58
CA PHE A 491 -22.14 -20.38 22.08
C PHE A 491 -20.65 -19.99 22.16
N VAL A 492 -20.19 -19.73 23.38
CA VAL A 492 -18.91 -19.06 23.65
C VAL A 492 -17.69 -19.90 23.20
N PRO A 493 -17.59 -21.22 23.47
CA PRO A 493 -16.41 -22.01 23.10
C PRO A 493 -16.11 -22.08 21.60
N GLY A 494 -17.12 -21.87 20.74
CA GLY A 494 -16.97 -21.85 19.29
C GLY A 494 -16.98 -20.45 18.65
N LEU A 495 -17.13 -19.38 19.45
CA LEU A 495 -17.43 -18.02 18.95
C LEU A 495 -18.57 -18.00 17.92
N LEU A 496 -19.59 -18.84 18.16
CA LEU A 496 -20.78 -18.97 17.33
C LEU A 496 -21.90 -18.15 17.95
N GLY A 497 -22.74 -17.52 17.14
CA GLY A 497 -23.94 -16.83 17.64
C GLY A 497 -24.81 -16.35 16.50
N GLY A 498 -26.05 -15.95 16.80
CA GLY A 498 -26.98 -15.51 15.78
C GLY A 498 -28.28 -14.94 16.32
N SER A 499 -29.12 -14.50 15.40
CA SER A 499 -30.48 -14.03 15.64
C SER A 499 -31.41 -14.44 14.50
N SER A 500 -32.71 -14.46 14.76
CA SER A 500 -33.76 -14.78 13.80
C SER A 500 -35.08 -14.15 14.24
N GLY A 501 -35.90 -13.70 13.30
CA GLY A 501 -37.22 -13.10 13.54
C GLY A 501 -37.89 -12.71 12.22
N LYS A 502 -38.97 -11.90 12.28
CA LYS A 502 -39.69 -11.49 11.06
C LYS A 502 -38.85 -10.64 10.11
N ASP A 503 -38.04 -9.73 10.64
CA ASP A 503 -37.24 -8.79 9.85
C ASP A 503 -36.05 -9.47 9.14
N GLY A 504 -35.57 -10.60 9.68
CA GLY A 504 -34.35 -11.24 9.21
C GLY A 504 -33.79 -12.33 10.11
N ALA A 505 -32.64 -12.88 9.73
CA ALA A 505 -31.84 -13.79 10.53
C ALA A 505 -30.35 -13.61 10.25
N SER A 506 -29.52 -13.61 11.30
CA SER A 506 -28.07 -13.50 11.21
C SER A 506 -27.38 -14.63 11.98
N ALA A 507 -26.20 -15.04 11.52
CA ALA A 507 -25.40 -16.10 12.10
C ALA A 507 -23.90 -15.83 11.90
N TRP A 508 -23.12 -16.17 12.91
CA TRP A 508 -21.67 -16.04 12.96
C TRP A 508 -21.05 -17.40 13.17
N TYR A 509 -20.00 -17.68 12.39
CA TYR A 509 -19.29 -18.96 12.39
C TYR A 509 -17.79 -18.69 12.49
N PRO A 510 -17.11 -19.32 13.45
CA PRO A 510 -16.33 -18.63 14.49
C PRO A 510 -16.00 -17.15 14.19
N TRP A 511 -16.62 -16.22 14.91
CA TRP A 511 -16.40 -14.78 14.75
C TRP A 511 -14.90 -14.41 14.86
N PRO A 512 -14.33 -13.57 13.98
CA PRO A 512 -14.96 -12.87 12.85
C PRO A 512 -14.74 -13.56 11.48
N LEU A 513 -14.43 -14.86 11.43
CA LEU A 513 -13.98 -15.54 10.21
C LEU A 513 -15.09 -15.73 9.18
N ALA A 514 -16.31 -16.09 9.60
CA ALA A 514 -17.43 -16.24 8.69
C ALA A 514 -18.75 -15.71 9.28
N HIS A 515 -19.60 -15.22 8.39
CA HIS A 515 -20.87 -14.58 8.72
C HIS A 515 -21.91 -14.85 7.63
N ARG A 516 -23.19 -14.90 8.02
CA ARG A 516 -24.33 -14.89 7.13
C ARG A 516 -25.47 -14.11 7.77
N GLU A 517 -26.02 -13.15 7.04
CA GLU A 517 -27.17 -12.34 7.38
C GLU A 517 -28.20 -12.42 6.26
N ARG A 518 -29.47 -12.33 6.64
CA ARG A 518 -30.62 -12.08 5.77
C ARG A 518 -31.48 -11.02 6.44
N ALA A 519 -31.82 -9.94 5.74
CA ALA A 519 -32.77 -8.93 6.22
C ALA A 519 -33.77 -8.62 5.09
N GLY A 520 -35.02 -9.05 5.25
CA GLY A 520 -36.01 -9.11 4.17
C GLY A 520 -35.50 -9.92 2.95
N ASP A 521 -35.45 -9.25 1.80
CA ASP A 521 -34.90 -9.77 0.54
C ASP A 521 -33.38 -9.65 0.44
N SER A 522 -32.72 -8.95 1.37
CA SER A 522 -31.26 -8.89 1.41
C SER A 522 -30.65 -10.13 2.07
N VAL A 523 -29.49 -10.55 1.57
CA VAL A 523 -28.66 -11.64 2.06
C VAL A 523 -27.18 -11.26 1.90
N THR A 524 -26.46 -11.16 3.01
CA THR A 524 -25.01 -10.86 3.04
C THR A 524 -24.28 -12.03 3.69
N HIS A 525 -23.13 -12.44 3.18
CA HIS A 525 -22.31 -13.50 3.77
C HIS A 525 -20.85 -13.36 3.37
N PHE A 526 -19.95 -13.78 4.25
CA PHE A 526 -18.51 -13.80 3.96
C PHE A 526 -17.79 -14.94 4.66
N VAL A 527 -16.63 -15.29 4.13
CA VAL A 527 -15.64 -16.19 4.73
C VAL A 527 -14.28 -15.56 4.48
N LEU A 528 -13.67 -14.96 5.51
CA LEU A 528 -12.40 -14.25 5.39
C LEU A 528 -11.20 -15.21 5.43
N PRO A 529 -10.13 -14.99 4.63
CA PRO A 529 -9.97 -13.95 3.61
C PRO A 529 -10.48 -14.38 2.21
N ALA A 530 -11.22 -15.49 2.11
CA ALA A 530 -11.57 -16.12 0.83
C ALA A 530 -12.56 -15.30 -0.02
N TYR A 531 -13.70 -14.90 0.54
CA TYR A 531 -14.70 -14.10 -0.19
C TYR A 531 -15.67 -13.31 0.70
N TYR A 532 -16.30 -12.29 0.10
CA TYR A 532 -17.49 -11.60 0.58
C TYR A 532 -18.56 -11.63 -0.53
N ALA A 533 -19.82 -11.79 -0.16
CA ALA A 533 -20.96 -11.75 -1.07
C ALA A 533 -22.15 -11.02 -0.41
N SER A 534 -22.86 -10.20 -1.17
CA SER A 534 -24.07 -9.51 -0.70
C SER A 534 -25.06 -9.37 -1.85
N SER A 535 -26.34 -9.56 -1.58
CA SER A 535 -27.43 -9.32 -2.52
C SER A 535 -28.60 -8.70 -1.80
N ASP A 536 -29.23 -7.68 -2.39
CA ASP A 536 -30.49 -7.07 -1.95
C ASP A 536 -31.41 -6.82 -3.16
N ALA A 537 -32.58 -6.22 -2.92
CA ALA A 537 -33.58 -5.94 -3.95
C ALA A 537 -33.11 -4.94 -5.05
N SER A 538 -31.97 -4.27 -4.85
CA SER A 538 -31.36 -3.33 -5.79
C SER A 538 -30.07 -3.82 -6.42
N GLN A 539 -29.28 -4.67 -5.72
CA GLN A 539 -27.92 -5.02 -6.14
C GLN A 539 -27.46 -6.43 -5.72
N LYS A 540 -26.46 -6.96 -6.41
CA LYS A 540 -25.67 -8.14 -6.04
C LYS A 540 -24.19 -7.79 -6.15
N LYS A 541 -23.36 -8.27 -5.23
CA LYS A 541 -21.92 -8.01 -5.12
C LYS A 541 -21.20 -9.27 -4.67
N PHE A 542 -20.03 -9.53 -5.23
CA PHE A 542 -19.12 -10.60 -4.86
C PHE A 542 -17.70 -10.07 -4.91
N PHE A 543 -16.88 -10.39 -3.92
CA PHE A 543 -15.45 -10.06 -3.88
C PHE A 543 -14.65 -11.27 -3.40
N SER A 544 -13.55 -11.57 -4.09
CA SER A 544 -12.53 -12.53 -3.66
C SER A 544 -11.16 -12.07 -4.17
N ALA A 545 -10.09 -12.68 -3.69
CA ALA A 545 -8.72 -12.33 -4.08
C ALA A 545 -8.41 -12.52 -5.58
N VAL A 546 -9.21 -13.32 -6.31
CA VAL A 546 -9.00 -13.62 -7.73
C VAL A 546 -10.10 -12.99 -8.59
N TRP A 547 -11.37 -13.20 -8.23
CA TRP A 547 -12.54 -12.70 -8.96
C TRP A 547 -13.44 -11.84 -8.07
N SER A 548 -13.89 -10.71 -8.58
CA SER A 548 -14.90 -9.85 -7.97
C SER A 548 -15.92 -9.41 -9.03
N GLY A 549 -17.14 -9.08 -8.64
CA GLY A 549 -18.18 -8.64 -9.56
C GLY A 549 -19.43 -8.13 -8.86
N GLY A 550 -20.38 -7.64 -9.64
CA GLY A 550 -21.69 -7.22 -9.14
C GLY A 550 -22.69 -6.93 -10.25
N SER A 551 -23.95 -6.72 -9.86
CA SER A 551 -25.05 -6.31 -10.74
C SER A 551 -26.05 -5.45 -9.96
N HIS A 552 -26.84 -4.64 -10.65
CA HIS A 552 -27.98 -3.91 -10.08
C HIS A 552 -29.25 -4.17 -10.91
N THR A 553 -30.42 -3.97 -10.31
CA THR A 553 -31.72 -4.18 -10.97
C THR A 553 -32.01 -3.19 -12.11
N ASN A 554 -31.24 -2.10 -12.23
CA ASN A 554 -31.23 -1.24 -13.42
C ASN A 554 -30.52 -1.84 -14.64
N GLY A 555 -30.05 -3.09 -14.55
CA GLY A 555 -29.34 -3.79 -15.64
C GLY A 555 -27.83 -3.52 -15.70
N SER A 556 -27.29 -2.67 -14.83
CA SER A 556 -25.83 -2.51 -14.72
C SER A 556 -25.18 -3.73 -14.07
N SER A 557 -23.96 -4.07 -14.50
CA SER A 557 -23.16 -5.14 -13.89
C SER A 557 -21.67 -4.94 -14.14
N TRP A 558 -20.81 -5.50 -13.30
CA TRP A 558 -19.36 -5.44 -13.48
C TRP A 558 -18.69 -6.73 -13.02
N ASN A 559 -17.50 -6.99 -13.55
CA ASN A 559 -16.67 -8.16 -13.30
C ASN A 559 -15.19 -7.76 -13.32
N LEU A 560 -14.38 -8.38 -12.47
CA LEU A 560 -12.95 -8.15 -12.33
C LEU A 560 -12.27 -9.49 -12.02
N LEU A 561 -11.28 -9.87 -12.82
CA LEU A 561 -10.42 -11.04 -12.64
C LEU A 561 -8.98 -10.54 -12.66
N VAL A 562 -8.34 -10.43 -11.50
CA VAL A 562 -7.03 -9.77 -11.37
C VAL A 562 -5.90 -10.68 -11.86
N PRO A 563 -4.93 -10.22 -12.69
CA PRO A 563 -4.83 -8.92 -13.39
C PRO A 563 -5.30 -8.98 -14.85
N LEU A 564 -6.12 -9.97 -15.23
CA LEU A 564 -6.36 -10.39 -16.60
C LEU A 564 -7.54 -9.68 -17.30
N PHE A 565 -8.57 -9.31 -16.55
CA PHE A 565 -9.84 -8.85 -17.14
C PHE A 565 -10.62 -7.95 -16.19
N TYR A 566 -11.21 -6.89 -16.74
CA TYR A 566 -12.25 -6.08 -16.11
C TYR A 566 -13.37 -5.85 -17.14
N SER A 567 -14.62 -5.81 -16.69
CA SER A 567 -15.74 -5.39 -17.53
C SER A 567 -16.83 -4.75 -16.70
N MET A 568 -17.58 -3.83 -17.31
CA MET A 568 -18.71 -3.13 -16.75
C MET A 568 -19.80 -2.98 -17.82
N THR A 569 -21.04 -2.86 -17.38
CA THR A 569 -22.25 -2.61 -18.17
C THR A 569 -23.15 -1.68 -17.36
N ASN A 570 -23.85 -0.78 -18.01
CA ASN A 570 -24.76 0.18 -17.38
C ASN A 570 -25.84 0.61 -18.37
N GLY A 571 -26.96 -0.12 -18.41
CA GLY A 571 -28.01 0.11 -19.40
C GLY A 571 -27.52 -0.14 -20.83
N ALA A 572 -27.38 0.92 -21.62
CA ALA A 572 -26.82 0.86 -22.97
C ALA A 572 -25.28 0.83 -23.00
N ASP A 573 -24.64 1.24 -21.91
CA ASP A 573 -23.19 1.38 -21.82
C ASP A 573 -22.52 0.03 -21.51
N SER A 574 -21.33 -0.23 -22.06
CA SER A 574 -20.53 -1.40 -21.71
C SER A 574 -19.03 -1.17 -21.92
N MET A 575 -18.22 -1.49 -20.92
CA MET A 575 -16.76 -1.44 -20.96
C MET A 575 -16.16 -2.83 -20.75
N THR A 576 -15.04 -3.12 -21.39
CA THR A 576 -14.22 -4.32 -21.18
C THR A 576 -12.76 -3.93 -21.29
N VAL A 577 -11.88 -4.48 -20.46
CA VAL A 577 -10.44 -4.23 -20.45
C VAL A 577 -9.69 -5.52 -20.13
N THR A 578 -8.61 -5.78 -20.85
CA THR A 578 -7.58 -6.79 -20.58
C THR A 578 -6.21 -6.16 -20.82
N PRO A 579 -5.08 -6.81 -20.47
CA PRO A 579 -3.74 -6.31 -20.79
C PRO A 579 -3.44 -6.07 -22.28
N VAL A 580 -4.30 -6.52 -23.21
CA VAL A 580 -4.08 -6.41 -24.67
C VAL A 580 -5.27 -5.84 -25.45
N TYR A 581 -6.40 -5.58 -24.80
CA TYR A 581 -7.62 -5.08 -25.44
C TYR A 581 -8.44 -4.22 -24.48
N SER A 582 -9.04 -3.15 -24.96
CA SER A 582 -10.19 -2.53 -24.30
C SER A 582 -11.31 -2.24 -25.29
N HIS A 583 -12.52 -2.17 -24.75
CA HIS A 583 -13.75 -1.80 -25.43
C HIS A 583 -14.53 -0.87 -24.51
N VAL A 584 -15.18 0.12 -25.09
CA VAL A 584 -16.12 1.02 -24.44
C VAL A 584 -17.30 1.20 -25.39
N ARG A 585 -18.50 1.27 -24.85
CA ARG A 585 -19.74 1.55 -25.54
C ARG A 585 -20.56 2.41 -24.60
N ASP A 586 -21.27 3.38 -25.16
CA ASP A 586 -22.24 4.18 -24.44
C ASP A 586 -23.49 4.40 -25.32
N GLU A 587 -24.46 5.16 -24.82
CA GLU A 587 -25.60 5.61 -25.65
C GLU A 587 -25.16 6.34 -26.92
N ARG A 588 -24.03 7.06 -26.85
CA ARG A 588 -23.53 7.92 -27.92
C ARG A 588 -22.81 7.14 -29.01
N GLY A 589 -22.14 6.02 -28.70
CA GLY A 589 -21.29 5.30 -29.63
C GLY A 589 -20.54 4.07 -29.07
N THR A 590 -19.44 3.72 -29.74
CA THR A 590 -18.48 2.68 -29.36
C THR A 590 -17.04 3.18 -29.50
N ALA A 591 -16.13 2.54 -28.79
CA ALA A 591 -14.69 2.62 -28.96
C ALA A 591 -14.03 1.27 -28.60
N SER A 592 -12.89 0.96 -29.20
CA SER A 592 -12.05 -0.20 -28.91
C SER A 592 -10.59 0.18 -29.05
N PHE A 593 -9.72 -0.45 -28.28
CA PHE A 593 -8.28 -0.21 -28.30
C PHE A 593 -7.52 -1.53 -28.10
N THR A 594 -6.31 -1.58 -28.62
CA THR A 594 -5.27 -2.61 -28.45
C THR A 594 -3.93 -1.89 -28.47
N PRO A 595 -2.80 -2.53 -28.09
CA PRO A 595 -1.48 -1.93 -28.20
C PRO A 595 -1.08 -1.43 -29.61
N VAL A 596 -1.77 -1.87 -30.67
CA VAL A 596 -1.43 -1.57 -32.08
C VAL A 596 -2.55 -0.90 -32.88
N ALA A 597 -3.80 -0.92 -32.41
CA ALA A 597 -4.96 -0.42 -33.15
C ALA A 597 -6.10 0.02 -32.23
N ALA A 598 -6.87 1.02 -32.65
CA ALA A 598 -8.05 1.49 -31.93
C ALA A 598 -9.12 1.99 -32.92
N TRP A 599 -10.40 1.94 -32.58
CA TRP A 599 -11.48 2.43 -33.43
C TRP A 599 -12.71 2.81 -32.62
N GLY A 600 -13.66 3.50 -33.21
CA GLY A 600 -14.91 3.87 -32.56
C GLY A 600 -15.86 4.64 -33.47
N GLY A 601 -16.98 5.11 -32.92
CA GLY A 601 -17.94 5.93 -33.64
C GLY A 601 -19.27 6.03 -32.95
N SER A 602 -20.00 7.10 -33.26
CA SER A 602 -21.33 7.35 -32.72
C SER A 602 -22.38 6.41 -33.32
N ARG A 603 -23.43 6.17 -32.53
CA ARG A 603 -24.46 5.16 -32.78
C ARG A 603 -25.40 5.50 -33.92
N ASP A 604 -25.48 6.78 -34.27
CA ASP A 604 -26.14 7.34 -35.46
C ASP A 604 -25.29 7.28 -36.74
N GLY A 605 -24.01 6.88 -36.62
CA GLY A 605 -23.05 6.86 -37.73
C GLY A 605 -22.59 8.24 -38.22
N SER A 606 -23.00 9.34 -37.56
CA SER A 606 -22.60 10.70 -37.96
C SER A 606 -21.13 10.98 -37.65
N ASN A 607 -20.59 10.36 -36.60
CA ASN A 607 -19.20 10.47 -36.19
C ASN A 607 -18.58 9.06 -36.18
N SER A 608 -17.40 8.85 -36.75
CA SER A 608 -16.69 7.56 -36.65
C SER A 608 -15.19 7.77 -36.68
N TRP A 609 -14.39 6.84 -36.17
CA TRP A 609 -12.95 6.87 -36.30
C TRP A 609 -12.31 5.48 -36.22
N SER A 610 -11.11 5.33 -36.75
CA SER A 610 -10.33 4.09 -36.71
C SER A 610 -8.85 4.40 -36.90
N THR A 611 -7.95 3.63 -36.27
CA THR A 611 -6.51 3.80 -36.35
C THR A 611 -5.78 2.48 -36.14
N VAL A 612 -4.65 2.31 -36.81
CA VAL A 612 -3.67 1.26 -36.58
C VAL A 612 -2.33 1.98 -36.49
N LEU A 613 -1.65 1.94 -35.34
CA LEU A 613 -0.47 2.76 -35.10
C LEU A 613 0.79 2.08 -35.69
N PRO A 614 1.68 2.83 -36.37
CA PRO A 614 1.54 4.19 -36.89
C PRO A 614 0.90 4.25 -38.31
N VAL A 615 0.41 3.12 -38.80
CA VAL A 615 0.03 2.82 -40.20
C VAL A 615 -1.17 3.60 -40.76
N TYR A 616 -2.20 3.86 -39.96
CA TYR A 616 -3.54 4.24 -40.45
C TYR A 616 -4.31 5.07 -39.42
N TYR A 617 -5.10 6.03 -39.88
CA TYR A 617 -6.10 6.80 -39.14
C TYR A 617 -7.24 7.23 -40.09
N SER A 618 -8.49 7.16 -39.65
CA SER A 618 -9.58 7.84 -40.32
C SER A 618 -10.57 8.34 -39.28
N SER A 619 -11.26 9.44 -39.59
CA SER A 619 -12.49 9.84 -38.92
C SER A 619 -13.54 10.36 -39.91
N ARG A 620 -14.80 10.31 -39.52
CA ARG A 620 -15.96 10.91 -40.21
C ARG A 620 -16.70 11.76 -39.19
N LYS A 621 -17.23 12.91 -39.57
CA LYS A 621 -18.01 13.81 -38.69
C LYS A 621 -19.00 14.63 -39.53
N GLY A 622 -20.26 14.24 -39.50
CA GLY A 622 -21.30 14.72 -40.40
C GLY A 622 -21.04 14.32 -41.86
N ASP A 623 -21.27 15.27 -42.77
CA ASP A 623 -20.88 15.14 -44.19
C ASP A 623 -19.36 15.20 -44.42
N GLY A 624 -18.61 15.60 -43.40
CA GLY A 624 -17.16 15.65 -43.43
C GLY A 624 -16.48 14.34 -43.00
N GLY A 625 -15.21 14.21 -43.34
CA GLY A 625 -14.36 13.10 -42.89
C GLY A 625 -12.90 13.27 -43.28
N LEU A 626 -12.01 12.78 -42.42
CA LEU A 626 -10.57 12.71 -42.59
C LEU A 626 -10.17 11.24 -42.85
N PHE A 627 -9.37 11.00 -43.87
CA PHE A 627 -8.73 9.71 -44.12
C PHE A 627 -7.22 9.97 -44.20
N ALA A 628 -6.43 9.13 -43.54
CA ALA A 628 -5.03 9.37 -43.25
C ALA A 628 -4.28 8.05 -43.08
N THR A 629 -3.17 7.83 -43.78
CA THR A 629 -2.35 6.62 -43.57
C THR A 629 -0.87 6.97 -43.52
N LEU A 630 0.02 6.01 -43.32
CA LEU A 630 1.42 6.16 -43.73
C LEU A 630 1.53 6.38 -45.25
N LEU A 631 0.45 6.23 -45.99
CA LEU A 631 0.38 6.39 -47.43
C LEU A 631 -0.48 7.53 -47.96
N GLY A 632 -1.19 8.28 -47.12
CA GLY A 632 -2.05 9.34 -47.62
C GLY A 632 -3.53 9.27 -47.31
N GLY A 633 -4.25 10.24 -47.88
CA GLY A 633 -5.68 10.43 -47.80
C GLY A 633 -6.14 11.88 -48.04
N ALA A 634 -7.25 12.26 -47.42
CA ALA A 634 -7.95 13.52 -47.68
C ALA A 634 -8.74 13.98 -46.46
N ARG A 635 -9.08 15.26 -46.38
CA ARG A 635 -10.21 15.74 -45.58
C ARG A 635 -11.31 16.25 -46.50
N ARG A 636 -12.55 15.92 -46.18
CA ARG A 636 -13.76 16.50 -46.76
C ARG A 636 -14.54 17.19 -45.66
N ASP A 637 -15.19 18.29 -45.98
CA ASP A 637 -16.24 18.91 -45.16
C ASP A 637 -17.25 19.63 -46.07
N SER A 638 -18.21 20.34 -45.47
CA SER A 638 -19.26 21.06 -46.19
C SER A 638 -18.77 22.23 -47.05
N THR A 639 -17.49 22.62 -46.93
CA THR A 639 -16.88 23.70 -47.74
C THR A 639 -15.98 23.20 -48.86
N GLY A 640 -15.49 21.95 -48.80
CA GLY A 640 -14.67 21.37 -49.87
C GLY A 640 -14.00 20.04 -49.54
N SER A 641 -13.05 19.65 -50.40
CA SER A 641 -12.15 18.51 -50.18
C SER A 641 -10.70 18.98 -50.25
N SER A 642 -9.98 18.95 -49.13
CA SER A 642 -8.53 19.16 -49.09
C SER A 642 -7.80 17.82 -49.29
N TRP A 643 -6.81 17.84 -50.18
CA TRP A 643 -5.89 16.73 -50.48
C TRP A 643 -4.45 17.09 -50.11
N LEU A 644 -3.61 16.06 -50.07
CA LEU A 644 -2.42 16.01 -49.26
C LEU A 644 -1.34 15.05 -49.97
N ILE A 645 0.01 15.16 -49.73
CA ILE A 645 1.23 14.45 -50.36
C ILE A 645 2.31 13.74 -49.42
N TRP A 646 3.36 14.35 -48.81
CA TRP A 646 4.37 13.90 -47.73
C TRP A 646 5.81 13.80 -48.28
N PRO A 647 6.91 14.16 -47.53
CA PRO A 647 7.74 13.12 -46.83
C PRO A 647 8.18 13.02 -45.32
N LEU A 648 8.70 14.02 -44.56
CA LEU A 648 9.29 13.88 -43.18
C LEU A 648 8.84 14.84 -42.02
N LEU A 649 8.37 14.34 -40.87
CA LEU A 649 7.54 15.04 -39.82
C LEU A 649 8.16 16.29 -38.98
N THR A 650 7.20 18.84 -38.38
CA THR A 650 7.41 20.03 -37.42
C THR A 650 6.47 21.25 -37.67
N GLY A 651 6.23 22.06 -36.59
CA GLY A 651 5.75 23.48 -36.33
C GLY A 651 4.89 24.33 -37.28
N ALA A 652 4.46 25.59 -36.98
CA ALA A 652 3.55 26.25 -35.99
C ALA A 652 2.88 27.68 -36.39
N ALA A 653 1.81 27.83 -37.25
CA ALA A 653 1.18 29.00 -38.00
C ALA A 653 -0.38 29.03 -38.20
N SER A 654 -1.00 30.16 -38.56
CA SER A 654 -2.46 30.45 -38.40
C SER A 654 -3.54 30.04 -39.41
N LEU A 655 -4.77 29.82 -38.91
CA LEU A 655 -5.92 30.58 -39.41
C LEU A 655 -6.45 31.52 -38.31
N GLY A 656 -6.83 32.74 -38.72
CA GLY A 656 -7.09 33.88 -37.84
C GLY A 656 -5.95 34.16 -36.86
N GLN A 657 -6.09 33.66 -35.63
CA GLN A 657 -5.01 33.55 -34.65
C GLN A 657 -4.96 32.19 -33.90
N SER A 658 -5.82 31.18 -34.23
CA SER A 658 -6.23 29.96 -33.43
C SER A 658 -5.07 29.00 -33.02
N GLY A 659 -5.12 27.72 -32.61
CA GLY A 659 -3.93 26.82 -32.54
C GLY A 659 -4.07 25.29 -32.63
N TYR A 660 -3.33 24.59 -33.53
CA TYR A 660 -2.97 23.15 -33.43
C TYR A 660 -1.47 22.85 -33.67
N ALA A 661 -0.87 21.84 -33.00
CA ALA A 661 0.57 21.51 -33.10
C ALA A 661 1.01 20.05 -32.92
N TYR A 662 2.16 19.66 -33.51
CA TYR A 662 2.78 18.32 -33.46
C TYR A 662 4.32 18.21 -33.49
N TYR A 663 4.87 17.44 -32.55
CA TYR A 663 6.30 17.11 -32.38
C TYR A 663 6.51 15.62 -32.63
N PRO A 664 7.52 15.25 -33.45
CA PRO A 664 7.71 13.89 -33.96
C PRO A 664 6.45 13.00 -33.97
N TRP A 665 5.41 13.48 -34.65
CA TRP A 665 4.04 12.97 -34.48
C TRP A 665 3.98 11.44 -34.68
N PRO A 666 3.37 10.67 -33.77
CA PRO A 666 2.42 11.09 -32.73
C PRO A 666 3.03 11.44 -31.36
N LEU A 667 4.37 11.54 -31.23
CA LEU A 667 5.02 11.62 -29.91
C LEU A 667 4.69 12.88 -29.11
N GLY A 668 4.37 14.02 -29.74
CA GLY A 668 3.87 15.19 -29.04
C GLY A 668 2.89 16.02 -29.86
N SER A 669 2.02 16.75 -29.16
CA SER A 669 1.07 17.70 -29.74
C SER A 669 0.73 18.85 -28.80
N CYS A 670 -0.05 19.81 -29.30
CA CYS A 670 -0.87 20.68 -28.46
C CYS A 670 -2.11 21.17 -29.25
N GLU A 671 -3.17 21.68 -28.60
CA GLU A 671 -4.21 22.55 -29.23
C GLU A 671 -4.50 23.83 -28.39
N TRP A 672 -5.00 24.91 -29.02
CA TRP A 672 -5.09 26.30 -28.48
C TRP A 672 -6.13 27.17 -29.26
N SER A 673 -6.65 28.27 -28.69
CA SER A 673 -7.16 29.57 -29.29
C SER A 673 -7.49 30.86 -28.39
N LYS A 674 -8.72 31.35 -28.07
CA LYS A 674 -9.14 32.29 -26.90
C LYS A 674 -9.99 32.01 -25.47
N ASP A 675 -10.54 30.99 -24.67
CA ASP A 675 -10.76 29.53 -24.20
C ASP A 675 -9.64 28.49 -23.78
N THR A 676 -9.59 27.30 -24.41
CA THR A 676 -8.89 26.09 -23.95
C THR A 676 -7.43 25.88 -24.44
N MET A 677 -6.52 25.36 -23.58
CA MET A 677 -5.25 24.72 -23.99
C MET A 677 -5.39 23.20 -24.01
N SER A 678 -4.57 22.49 -24.76
CA SER A 678 -4.30 21.06 -24.53
C SER A 678 -2.94 20.58 -25.06
N HIS A 679 -1.87 20.60 -24.26
CA HIS A 679 -0.54 20.03 -24.57
C HIS A 679 -0.50 18.52 -24.36
N SER A 680 0.28 17.77 -25.15
CA SER A 680 0.42 16.31 -24.98
C SER A 680 1.78 15.79 -25.44
N PHE A 681 2.25 14.72 -24.80
CA PHE A 681 3.42 13.95 -25.24
C PHE A 681 3.17 12.46 -24.99
N LEU A 682 2.85 11.69 -26.04
CA LEU A 682 2.36 10.31 -25.91
C LEU A 682 3.49 9.28 -25.85
N PRO A 683 3.38 8.21 -25.03
CA PRO A 683 2.29 7.89 -24.10
C PRO A 683 2.49 8.50 -22.68
N VAL A 684 3.30 9.55 -22.55
CA VAL A 684 3.85 10.01 -21.25
C VAL A 684 2.90 10.94 -20.49
N TYR A 685 2.33 11.98 -21.11
CA TYR A 685 1.41 12.91 -20.44
C TYR A 685 0.49 13.71 -21.39
N SER A 686 -0.55 14.32 -20.81
CA SER A 686 -1.41 15.35 -21.45
C SER A 686 -1.83 16.41 -20.41
N TYR A 687 -2.02 17.67 -20.84
CA TYR A 687 -2.11 18.86 -19.99
C TYR A 687 -3.05 19.92 -20.59
N SER A 688 -4.08 20.37 -19.88
CA SER A 688 -5.13 21.26 -20.43
C SER A 688 -5.46 22.46 -19.54
N ARG A 689 -5.90 23.57 -20.17
CA ARG A 689 -6.40 24.80 -19.55
C ARG A 689 -7.76 25.20 -20.09
N ASP A 690 -8.48 26.00 -19.33
CA ASP A 690 -9.35 27.10 -19.77
C ASP A 690 -9.39 28.15 -18.63
N GLN A 691 -10.42 28.99 -18.50
CA GLN A 691 -10.55 29.85 -17.31
C GLN A 691 -11.09 29.12 -16.08
N SER A 692 -11.23 27.79 -16.12
CA SER A 692 -11.41 26.89 -14.97
C SER A 692 -10.17 26.02 -14.67
N GLY A 693 -9.54 25.44 -15.69
CA GLY A 693 -8.68 24.28 -15.55
C GLY A 693 -7.26 24.55 -15.03
N TYR A 694 -6.75 23.59 -14.26
CA TYR A 694 -5.62 22.79 -14.75
C TYR A 694 -5.95 21.31 -14.64
N SER A 695 -5.63 20.57 -15.69
CA SER A 695 -5.69 19.12 -15.71
C SER A 695 -4.38 18.59 -16.26
N LEU A 696 -3.75 17.65 -15.57
CA LEU A 696 -2.54 16.94 -16.01
C LEU A 696 -2.79 15.44 -15.82
N PHE A 697 -2.64 14.66 -16.88
CA PHE A 697 -2.78 13.21 -16.88
C PHE A 697 -1.44 12.57 -17.22
N THR A 698 -0.91 11.71 -16.34
CA THR A 698 0.30 10.90 -16.59
C THR A 698 0.05 9.49 -16.04
N PRO A 699 0.56 8.40 -16.65
CA PRO A 699 0.31 7.06 -16.13
C PRO A 699 1.07 6.67 -14.84
N LEU A 700 2.06 7.46 -14.34
CA LEU A 700 3.13 6.88 -13.49
C LEU A 700 3.76 7.70 -12.33
N PHE A 701 3.51 9.01 -12.12
CA PHE A 701 4.39 9.83 -11.24
C PHE A 701 3.73 10.71 -10.15
N TYR A 702 4.55 11.19 -9.21
CA TYR A 702 4.21 11.86 -7.94
C TYR A 702 4.92 13.22 -7.79
N SER A 703 4.38 14.15 -6.99
CA SER A 703 4.96 15.48 -6.75
C SER A 703 4.63 16.05 -5.36
N MET A 704 5.54 16.86 -4.80
CA MET A 704 5.36 17.59 -3.53
C MET A 704 6.14 18.92 -3.57
N THR A 705 5.61 19.97 -2.92
CA THR A 705 6.30 21.26 -2.75
C THR A 705 5.97 21.89 -1.39
N ASN A 706 6.95 22.56 -0.76
CA ASN A 706 6.77 23.31 0.48
C ASN A 706 7.72 24.54 0.49
N ARG A 707 7.59 25.45 1.47
CA ARG A 707 8.07 26.85 1.34
C ARG A 707 9.57 27.04 1.11
N ASN A 708 10.41 26.14 1.62
CA ASN A 708 11.87 26.32 1.66
C ASN A 708 12.65 25.34 0.76
N GLU A 709 12.00 24.27 0.28
CA GLU A 709 12.61 23.22 -0.53
C GLU A 709 11.65 22.73 -1.62
N SER A 710 12.21 22.54 -2.82
CA SER A 710 11.53 21.89 -3.94
C SER A 710 12.39 20.72 -4.42
N LEU A 711 11.85 19.51 -4.33
CA LEU A 711 12.47 18.30 -4.84
C LEU A 711 11.64 17.78 -6.02
N PHE A 712 12.24 17.75 -7.21
CA PHE A 712 11.65 17.13 -8.39
C PHE A 712 12.50 15.94 -8.85
N LEU A 713 11.85 14.80 -9.10
CA LEU A 713 12.49 13.56 -9.51
C LEU A 713 11.78 12.97 -10.73
N SER A 714 12.54 12.80 -11.81
CA SER A 714 12.15 12.03 -12.99
C SER A 714 13.35 11.22 -13.50
N PRO A 715 13.16 10.19 -14.35
CA PRO A 715 14.27 9.34 -14.83
C PRO A 715 15.35 10.06 -15.67
N VAL A 716 15.10 11.29 -16.12
CA VAL A 716 15.99 12.07 -17.02
C VAL A 716 16.30 13.48 -16.50
N TYR A 717 15.69 13.90 -15.39
CA TYR A 717 15.89 15.22 -14.79
C TYR A 717 15.59 15.17 -13.29
N SER A 718 16.54 15.68 -12.49
CA SER A 718 16.33 15.98 -11.08
C SER A 718 16.69 17.44 -10.81
N GLN A 719 15.93 18.06 -9.92
CA GLN A 719 16.21 19.40 -9.41
C GLN A 719 15.99 19.41 -7.91
N GLY A 720 17.01 19.90 -7.19
CA GLY A 720 16.97 20.14 -5.76
C GLY A 720 17.60 21.50 -5.46
N GLY A 721 16.97 22.26 -4.57
CA GLY A 721 17.46 23.56 -4.13
C GLY A 721 16.92 23.90 -2.74
N SER A 722 17.81 24.33 -1.85
CA SER A 722 17.45 24.84 -0.53
C SER A 722 17.80 26.32 -0.44
N LYS A 723 16.81 27.15 -0.13
CA LYS A 723 17.00 28.61 -0.02
C LYS A 723 17.90 29.03 1.15
N ALA A 724 18.18 28.12 2.09
CA ALA A 724 19.03 28.39 3.24
C ALA A 724 20.53 28.28 2.95
N SER A 725 20.94 27.53 1.92
CA SER A 725 22.36 27.18 1.67
C SER A 725 22.96 27.79 0.40
N GLY A 726 22.19 28.60 -0.34
CA GLY A 726 22.65 29.26 -1.58
C GLY A 726 23.12 28.31 -2.69
N THR A 727 22.77 27.02 -2.59
CA THR A 727 23.30 25.94 -3.43
C THR A 727 22.18 25.32 -4.25
N GLU A 728 22.14 25.69 -5.54
CA GLU A 728 21.31 25.04 -6.55
C GLU A 728 22.15 24.01 -7.32
N TRP A 729 21.55 22.87 -7.67
CA TRP A 729 22.19 21.86 -8.50
C TRP A 729 21.21 21.32 -9.55
N SER A 730 21.62 21.43 -10.82
CA SER A 730 20.88 20.95 -11.98
C SER A 730 21.76 19.98 -12.79
N SER A 731 21.47 18.68 -12.69
CA SER A 731 22.22 17.65 -13.40
C SER A 731 21.56 17.34 -14.74
N TYR A 732 22.14 17.85 -15.83
CA TYR A 732 21.74 17.50 -17.19
C TYR A 732 22.53 16.28 -17.68
N LEU A 733 21.83 15.26 -18.21
CA LEU A 733 22.45 14.00 -18.63
C LEU A 733 23.20 14.08 -19.98
N ILE A 734 23.29 15.26 -20.62
CA ILE A 734 23.65 15.39 -22.04
C ILE A 734 24.71 16.49 -22.28
N MET A 735 25.86 16.02 -22.76
CA MET A 735 26.92 16.67 -23.56
C MET A 735 28.10 17.42 -22.91
N PHE A 736 29.28 16.99 -23.38
CA PHE A 736 30.62 17.59 -23.38
C PHE A 736 31.28 17.99 -22.05
N ILE A 737 32.12 17.06 -21.58
CA ILE A 737 33.38 17.39 -20.90
C ILE A 737 34.51 16.89 -21.81
N ASN A 738 35.49 17.75 -22.08
CA ASN A 738 36.74 17.41 -22.74
C ASN A 738 37.87 17.75 -21.76
N GLY A 739 38.62 16.75 -21.30
CA GLY A 739 39.69 16.92 -20.33
C GLY A 739 40.98 16.26 -20.80
N SER A 740 42.10 16.60 -20.16
CA SER A 740 43.43 16.04 -20.47
C SER A 740 43.52 14.52 -20.32
N GLU A 741 42.55 13.88 -19.66
CA GLU A 741 42.46 12.43 -19.47
C GLU A 741 41.33 11.77 -20.29
N GLY A 742 40.52 12.49 -21.08
CA GLY A 742 39.42 11.84 -21.80
C GLY A 742 38.45 12.75 -22.56
N VAL A 743 37.75 12.13 -23.52
CA VAL A 743 36.72 12.73 -24.37
C VAL A 743 35.41 12.00 -24.14
N TYR A 744 34.33 12.74 -23.86
CA TYR A 744 33.01 12.16 -23.56
C TYR A 744 31.92 12.73 -24.48
N THR A 745 31.31 11.87 -25.31
CA THR A 745 30.23 12.25 -26.23
C THR A 745 29.03 11.29 -26.17
N PRO A 746 27.85 11.69 -26.67
CA PRO A 746 26.68 10.81 -26.74
C PRO A 746 26.81 9.61 -27.70
N LEU A 747 27.87 9.54 -28.51
CA LEU A 747 28.08 8.45 -29.48
C LEU A 747 29.29 7.58 -29.11
N PHE A 748 30.42 8.19 -28.80
CA PHE A 748 31.64 7.51 -28.40
C PHE A 748 32.41 8.31 -27.32
N GLY A 749 33.37 7.67 -26.67
CA GLY A 749 34.24 8.36 -25.72
C GLY A 749 35.27 7.43 -25.09
N TRP A 750 36.25 8.04 -24.45
CA TRP A 750 37.33 7.32 -23.79
C TRP A 750 37.88 8.11 -22.60
N ASN A 751 38.51 7.38 -21.70
CA ASN A 751 39.31 7.89 -20.60
C ASN A 751 40.65 7.13 -20.60
N THR A 752 41.77 7.86 -20.62
CA THR A 752 43.14 7.32 -20.68
C THR A 752 43.82 7.24 -19.31
N ASN A 753 43.12 7.54 -18.21
CA ASN A 753 43.62 7.41 -16.84
C ASN A 753 44.11 5.97 -16.60
N SER A 754 45.40 5.79 -16.32
CA SER A 754 46.00 4.45 -16.21
C SER A 754 45.31 3.57 -15.17
N VAL A 755 44.80 4.13 -14.09
CA VAL A 755 44.14 3.39 -13.00
C VAL A 755 42.74 2.90 -13.39
N SER A 756 41.98 3.72 -14.14
CA SER A 756 40.52 3.59 -14.27
C SER A 756 39.96 3.74 -15.69
N GLY A 757 40.83 3.80 -16.70
CA GLY A 757 40.49 4.08 -18.09
C GLY A 757 39.46 3.15 -18.72
N TYR A 758 38.79 3.67 -19.73
CA TYR A 758 37.72 3.00 -20.46
C TYR A 758 37.57 3.53 -21.89
N PHE A 759 36.87 2.78 -22.73
CA PHE A 759 36.53 3.14 -24.11
C PHE A 759 35.11 2.66 -24.41
N TYR A 760 34.22 3.57 -24.82
CA TYR A 760 32.89 3.22 -25.32
C TYR A 760 32.74 3.63 -26.79
N PRO A 761 32.50 2.67 -27.71
CA PRO A 761 32.23 2.99 -29.12
C PRO A 761 30.76 3.36 -29.39
N LEU A 762 29.85 3.14 -28.43
CA LEU A 762 28.41 3.32 -28.66
C LEU A 762 27.68 3.69 -27.36
N THR A 763 27.67 4.97 -26.98
CA THR A 763 27.06 5.46 -25.72
C THR A 763 25.53 5.37 -25.75
N PRO A 764 24.84 5.09 -24.62
CA PRO A 764 25.35 4.44 -23.41
C PRO A 764 25.52 2.92 -23.57
N LEU A 765 25.04 2.36 -24.68
CA LEU A 765 24.75 0.93 -24.87
C LEU A 765 25.97 0.03 -24.70
N LEU A 766 27.15 0.33 -25.26
CA LEU A 766 28.33 -0.56 -25.21
C LEU A 766 29.61 0.19 -24.83
N GLY A 767 30.38 -0.38 -23.90
CA GLY A 767 31.74 0.07 -23.60
C GLY A 767 32.60 -0.94 -22.85
N PHE A 768 33.89 -0.66 -22.79
CA PHE A 768 34.95 -1.53 -22.27
C PHE A 768 35.81 -0.77 -21.24
N ARG A 769 36.34 -1.48 -20.24
CA ARG A 769 37.27 -0.92 -19.23
C ARG A 769 38.69 -1.39 -19.53
N THR A 770 39.59 -0.43 -19.70
CA THR A 770 40.96 -0.61 -20.22
C THR A 770 42.06 -0.31 -19.19
N GLY A 771 41.72 0.29 -18.04
CA GLY A 771 42.66 0.62 -16.99
C GLY A 771 43.46 -0.57 -16.44
N GLU A 772 44.65 -0.29 -15.90
CA GLU A 772 45.56 -1.23 -15.25
C GLU A 772 44.85 -2.01 -14.15
N LYS A 773 44.13 -1.31 -13.25
CA LYS A 773 43.41 -1.97 -12.15
C LYS A 773 42.07 -2.58 -12.58
N THR A 774 41.35 -1.98 -13.54
CA THR A 774 39.99 -2.43 -13.90
C THR A 774 39.86 -2.89 -15.35
N SER A 775 39.61 -4.18 -15.54
CA SER A 775 39.08 -4.75 -16.79
C SER A 775 37.55 -4.88 -16.71
N GLY A 776 36.87 -4.96 -17.85
CA GLY A 776 35.42 -5.08 -17.88
C GLY A 776 34.77 -4.67 -19.21
N PHE A 777 33.46 -4.84 -19.30
CA PHE A 777 32.62 -4.23 -20.34
C PHE A 777 31.21 -3.98 -19.79
N TRP A 778 30.43 -3.11 -20.42
CA TRP A 778 29.01 -2.94 -20.13
C TRP A 778 28.18 -2.98 -21.40
N LEU A 779 26.97 -3.52 -21.28
CA LEU A 779 25.90 -3.53 -22.27
C LEU A 779 24.64 -2.90 -21.64
N PHE A 780 24.56 -1.57 -21.57
CA PHE A 780 23.48 -0.87 -20.85
C PHE A 780 22.12 -1.04 -21.54
N PRO A 781 21.00 -1.28 -20.81
CA PRO A 781 20.88 -1.50 -19.36
C PRO A 781 20.93 -2.98 -18.95
N LEU A 782 21.31 -3.87 -19.87
CA LEU A 782 21.20 -5.33 -19.73
C LEU A 782 22.27 -5.94 -18.84
N LEU A 783 23.51 -5.45 -18.91
CA LEU A 783 24.70 -6.02 -18.24
C LEU A 783 25.75 -4.93 -17.95
N ASP A 784 26.44 -5.04 -16.82
CA ASP A 784 27.68 -4.32 -16.50
C ASP A 784 28.63 -5.31 -15.81
N TRP A 785 29.80 -5.56 -16.41
CA TRP A 785 30.83 -6.45 -15.88
C TRP A 785 32.13 -5.71 -15.61
N ARG A 786 32.63 -5.85 -14.38
CA ARG A 786 33.88 -5.26 -13.90
C ARG A 786 34.68 -6.31 -13.14
N ALA A 787 35.97 -6.37 -13.42
CA ALA A 787 36.96 -7.13 -12.67
C ALA A 787 38.09 -6.19 -12.23
N ASP A 788 38.31 -6.07 -10.92
CA ASP A 788 39.49 -5.39 -10.36
C ASP A 788 40.64 -6.38 -10.20
N LYS A 789 41.63 -6.23 -11.08
CA LYS A 789 42.83 -7.08 -11.16
C LYS A 789 43.73 -6.97 -9.92
N SER A 790 43.54 -5.93 -9.10
CA SER A 790 44.35 -5.68 -7.90
C SER A 790 43.76 -6.24 -6.61
N SER A 791 42.47 -6.59 -6.61
CA SER A 791 41.77 -7.17 -5.44
C SER A 791 41.15 -8.55 -5.71
N ASP A 792 41.35 -9.10 -6.90
CA ASP A 792 40.69 -10.30 -7.44
C ASP A 792 39.16 -10.26 -7.21
N SER A 793 38.56 -9.09 -7.46
CA SER A 793 37.14 -8.85 -7.22
C SER A 793 36.33 -8.63 -8.50
N LEU A 794 35.21 -9.33 -8.55
CA LEU A 794 34.23 -9.30 -9.62
C LEU A 794 33.00 -8.48 -9.20
N ASP A 795 32.46 -7.69 -10.10
CA ASP A 795 31.16 -7.01 -9.98
C ASP A 795 30.43 -7.18 -11.32
N VAL A 796 29.38 -8.00 -11.31
CA VAL A 796 28.44 -8.21 -12.42
C VAL A 796 27.11 -7.59 -12.00
N ARG A 797 26.51 -6.79 -12.86
CA ARG A 797 25.16 -6.23 -12.68
C ARG A 797 24.37 -6.46 -13.95
N PHE A 798 23.08 -6.67 -13.85
CA PHE A 798 22.19 -6.89 -14.98
C PHE A 798 20.81 -6.35 -14.64
N LEU A 799 19.91 -6.26 -15.63
CA LEU A 799 18.67 -5.45 -15.57
C LEU A 799 17.90 -5.50 -14.22
N TRP A 800 17.83 -6.67 -13.59
CA TRP A 800 17.18 -6.88 -12.29
C TRP A 800 18.08 -7.56 -11.24
N GLY A 801 19.39 -7.65 -11.42
CA GLY A 801 20.23 -8.44 -10.51
C GLY A 801 21.71 -8.10 -10.49
N ASN A 802 22.44 -8.76 -9.61
CA ASN A 802 23.87 -8.57 -9.42
C ASN A 802 24.56 -9.87 -8.95
N TYR A 803 25.87 -9.93 -9.19
CA TYR A 803 26.79 -10.90 -8.61
C TYR A 803 28.12 -10.19 -8.34
N THR A 804 28.48 -10.00 -7.08
CA THR A 804 29.81 -9.53 -6.67
C THR A 804 30.57 -10.68 -6.01
N SER A 805 31.88 -10.74 -6.24
CA SER A 805 32.75 -11.73 -5.59
C SER A 805 34.15 -11.18 -5.47
N GLY A 806 34.51 -10.70 -4.29
CA GLY A 806 35.89 -10.43 -3.89
C GLY A 806 36.37 -11.41 -2.83
N THR A 807 37.62 -11.25 -2.40
CA THR A 807 38.26 -12.04 -1.33
C THR A 807 37.43 -12.10 -0.06
N ARG A 808 36.88 -10.96 0.39
CA ARG A 808 36.12 -10.85 1.65
C ARG A 808 34.65 -11.24 1.57
N ASN A 809 33.96 -10.95 0.47
CA ASN A 809 32.53 -11.18 0.32
C ASN A 809 32.15 -11.65 -1.10
N THR A 810 31.22 -12.60 -1.16
CA THR A 810 30.43 -12.90 -2.36
C THR A 810 29.00 -12.48 -2.10
N GLU A 811 28.39 -11.69 -2.99
CA GLU A 811 26.97 -11.33 -2.92
C GLU A 811 26.33 -11.64 -4.27
N SER A 812 25.07 -12.09 -4.28
CA SER A 812 24.33 -12.26 -5.53
C SER A 812 22.85 -12.07 -5.30
N GLY A 813 22.14 -11.49 -6.27
CA GLY A 813 20.70 -11.30 -6.15
C GLY A 813 20.02 -11.05 -7.48
N LEU A 814 18.71 -11.20 -7.46
CA LEU A 814 17.79 -10.86 -8.53
C LEU A 814 16.58 -10.20 -7.85
N PHE A 815 16.45 -8.88 -7.90
CA PHE A 815 15.33 -8.17 -7.31
C PHE A 815 14.05 -8.39 -8.14
N PRO A 816 12.87 -8.60 -7.52
CA PRO A 816 12.64 -8.77 -6.09
C PRO A 816 12.75 -10.24 -5.64
N PHE A 817 13.15 -11.18 -6.50
CA PHE A 817 13.10 -12.62 -6.27
C PHE A 817 14.04 -13.17 -5.19
N TYR A 818 15.33 -12.81 -5.15
CA TYR A 818 16.25 -13.31 -4.12
C TYR A 818 17.47 -12.40 -3.89
N GLY A 819 18.13 -12.62 -2.76
CA GLY A 819 19.47 -12.14 -2.47
C GLY A 819 20.26 -13.13 -1.59
N TYR A 820 21.58 -13.08 -1.69
CA TYR A 820 22.53 -13.95 -1.01
C TYR A 820 23.79 -13.16 -0.70
N ARG A 821 24.39 -13.37 0.47
CA ARG A 821 25.72 -12.89 0.84
C ARG A 821 26.51 -13.99 1.52
N ASN A 822 27.83 -13.95 1.41
CA ASN A 822 28.75 -14.83 2.11
C ASN A 822 30.06 -14.10 2.42
N HIS A 823 30.29 -13.82 3.70
CA HIS A 823 31.49 -13.19 4.23
C HIS A 823 32.54 -14.27 4.55
N ARG A 824 33.66 -14.27 3.80
CA ARG A 824 34.65 -15.36 3.80
C ARG A 824 35.81 -15.15 4.78
N GLU A 825 36.21 -13.91 5.03
CA GLU A 825 37.43 -13.58 5.80
C GLU A 825 37.25 -12.37 6.73
N SER A 826 38.05 -12.30 7.80
CA SER A 826 38.16 -11.10 8.63
C SER A 826 38.90 -9.97 7.91
N PRO A 827 38.53 -8.70 8.14
CA PRO A 827 39.51 -7.64 8.16
C PRO A 827 40.42 -7.81 9.39
N GLY A 828 41.61 -8.41 9.21
CA GLY A 828 42.61 -8.47 10.27
C GLY A 828 42.94 -7.07 10.78
N GLY A 829 42.56 -6.77 12.03
CA GLY A 829 42.66 -5.44 12.65
C GLY A 829 41.33 -4.69 12.86
N GLY A 830 40.19 -5.20 12.39
CA GLY A 830 38.87 -4.62 12.67
C GLY A 830 38.38 -4.89 14.09
N ARG A 831 37.86 -3.87 14.81
CA ARG A 831 37.22 -4.03 16.13
C ARG A 831 35.91 -4.85 16.09
N PHE A 832 35.33 -5.04 14.91
CA PHE A 832 34.13 -5.82 14.65
C PHE A 832 34.26 -6.55 13.31
N GLY A 833 33.80 -7.79 13.24
CA GLY A 833 33.83 -8.60 12.02
C GLY A 833 32.60 -9.52 11.92
N ILE A 834 32.13 -9.73 10.68
CA ILE A 834 31.02 -10.65 10.35
C ILE A 834 31.56 -11.68 9.35
N TYR A 835 31.27 -12.96 9.60
CA TYR A 835 31.59 -14.09 8.74
C TYR A 835 30.33 -14.90 8.44
N GLY A 836 30.35 -15.74 7.41
CA GLY A 836 29.25 -16.64 7.07
C GLY A 836 28.21 -16.00 6.15
N SER A 837 27.07 -16.67 5.97
CA SER A 837 26.13 -16.38 4.90
C SER A 837 24.80 -15.80 5.35
N ASP A 838 24.20 -15.00 4.47
CA ASP A 838 22.76 -14.70 4.49
C ASP A 838 22.13 -15.03 3.13
N PHE A 839 20.82 -15.26 3.14
CA PHE A 839 20.01 -15.57 1.98
C PHE A 839 18.56 -15.17 2.25
N TRP A 840 17.89 -14.63 1.25
CA TRP A 840 16.45 -14.38 1.26
C TRP A 840 15.88 -14.60 -0.13
N CYS A 841 14.62 -15.04 -0.20
CA CYS A 841 13.93 -15.38 -1.44
C CYS A 841 12.42 -15.11 -1.30
N LEU A 842 11.86 -14.35 -2.24
CA LEU A 842 10.42 -14.13 -2.31
C LEU A 842 9.68 -15.44 -2.69
N PRO A 843 8.43 -15.61 -2.22
CA PRO A 843 7.64 -14.60 -1.53
C PRO A 843 8.03 -14.34 -0.07
N ILE A 844 8.65 -15.27 0.67
CA ILE A 844 8.77 -15.13 2.14
C ILE A 844 9.90 -15.91 2.87
N CYS A 845 10.81 -16.57 2.15
CA CYS A 845 11.84 -17.44 2.75
C CYS A 845 13.14 -16.67 3.10
N TRP A 846 13.77 -16.97 4.23
CA TRP A 846 15.06 -16.38 4.61
C TRP A 846 15.93 -17.30 5.48
N TYR A 847 17.24 -17.10 5.41
CA TYR A 847 18.27 -17.84 6.13
C TYR A 847 19.47 -16.92 6.43
N LYS A 848 20.07 -17.08 7.60
CA LYS A 848 21.24 -16.33 8.07
C LYS A 848 22.05 -17.25 8.97
N ASN A 849 23.33 -17.41 8.70
CA ASN A 849 24.25 -18.24 9.48
C ASN A 849 25.58 -17.49 9.58
N GLN A 850 25.65 -16.58 10.53
CA GLN A 850 26.74 -15.62 10.67
C GLN A 850 27.50 -15.83 11.98
N LYS A 851 28.79 -15.49 11.98
CA LYS A 851 29.64 -15.41 13.18
C LYS A 851 30.16 -13.99 13.32
N TYR A 852 29.88 -13.40 14.49
CA TYR A 852 30.36 -12.09 14.90
C TYR A 852 31.58 -12.22 15.79
N PHE A 853 32.46 -11.23 15.69
CA PHE A 853 33.63 -11.05 16.55
C PHE A 853 33.60 -9.62 17.10
N PHE A 854 33.71 -9.48 18.42
CA PHE A 854 33.80 -8.18 19.09
C PHE A 854 35.14 -8.05 19.82
N ALA A 855 35.90 -7.01 19.51
CA ALA A 855 37.06 -6.62 20.31
C ALA A 855 36.58 -5.76 21.50
N PRO A 856 36.95 -6.09 22.76
CA PRO A 856 36.56 -5.29 23.91
C PRO A 856 37.10 -3.85 23.81
N GLY A 857 36.23 -2.86 24.04
CA GLY A 857 36.48 -1.46 23.70
C GLY A 857 37.48 -0.69 24.58
N GLY A 858 38.22 -1.36 25.46
CA GLY A 858 39.14 -0.73 26.42
C GLY A 858 40.51 -0.41 25.84
N ASN A 859 41.04 0.78 26.13
CA ASN A 859 42.40 1.20 25.75
C ASN A 859 43.51 0.59 26.64
N THR A 860 43.18 -0.35 27.53
CA THR A 860 44.11 -0.97 28.49
C THR A 860 44.99 -2.04 27.84
N ALA A 861 45.98 -1.61 27.06
CA ALA A 861 46.99 -2.47 26.44
C ALA A 861 48.03 -2.98 27.48
N ALA A 862 47.60 -3.82 28.42
CA ALA A 862 48.42 -4.36 29.50
C ALA A 862 48.55 -5.89 29.40
N SER A 863 49.54 -6.33 28.61
CA SER A 863 50.15 -7.68 28.51
C SER A 863 49.28 -8.95 28.38
N GLY A 864 47.95 -8.91 28.55
CA GLY A 864 47.04 -10.01 28.27
C GLY A 864 46.60 -10.03 26.81
N SER A 865 46.58 -11.21 26.18
CA SER A 865 45.96 -11.38 24.86
C SER A 865 44.46 -11.08 24.97
N PRO A 866 43.90 -10.12 24.22
CA PRO A 866 42.50 -9.72 24.38
C PRO A 866 41.58 -10.88 24.00
N VAL A 867 40.72 -11.28 24.93
CA VAL A 867 39.67 -12.28 24.66
C VAL A 867 38.67 -11.65 23.69
N VAL A 868 38.73 -12.06 22.43
CA VAL A 868 37.78 -11.65 21.40
C VAL A 868 36.47 -12.38 21.66
N GLU A 869 35.39 -11.64 21.85
CA GLU A 869 34.08 -12.24 22.10
C GLU A 869 33.50 -12.73 20.76
N GLU A 870 33.41 -14.05 20.63
CA GLU A 870 32.75 -14.70 19.50
C GLU A 870 31.26 -14.88 19.78
N ARG A 871 30.41 -14.48 18.84
CA ARG A 871 28.97 -14.76 18.87
C ARG A 871 28.51 -15.37 17.55
N PHE A 872 28.05 -16.62 17.61
CA PHE A 872 27.42 -17.30 16.49
C PHE A 872 25.92 -16.95 16.45
N GLU A 873 25.36 -16.77 15.26
CA GLU A 873 23.95 -16.51 15.04
C GLU A 873 23.44 -17.26 13.81
N LYS A 874 22.53 -18.22 14.04
CA LYS A 874 21.81 -18.95 13.00
C LYS A 874 20.32 -18.63 13.09
N ARG A 875 19.78 -17.94 12.09
CA ARG A 875 18.35 -17.65 11.95
C ARG A 875 17.82 -18.16 10.62
N ASN A 876 16.57 -18.59 10.55
CA ASN A 876 15.90 -18.89 9.29
C ASN A 876 14.38 -18.89 9.47
N GLY A 877 13.62 -18.69 8.40
CA GLY A 877 12.18 -18.61 8.49
C GLY A 877 11.46 -18.58 7.14
N VAL A 878 10.15 -18.68 7.23
CA VAL A 878 9.19 -18.44 6.16
C VAL A 878 8.10 -17.55 6.77
N PHE A 879 8.18 -16.23 6.60
CA PHE A 879 7.18 -15.33 7.22
C PHE A 879 5.79 -15.56 6.60
N PRO A 880 4.67 -15.27 7.29
CA PRO A 880 4.51 -15.23 8.74
C PRO A 880 4.46 -16.64 9.37
N LEU A 881 4.55 -17.71 8.56
CA LEU A 881 4.35 -19.11 8.96
C LEU A 881 5.33 -19.57 10.05
N TRP A 882 6.61 -19.19 9.97
CA TRP A 882 7.66 -19.69 10.85
C TRP A 882 8.87 -18.74 10.92
N SER A 883 9.46 -18.61 12.10
CA SER A 883 10.78 -17.98 12.29
C SER A 883 11.55 -18.67 13.40
N TYR A 884 12.79 -19.04 13.15
CA TYR A 884 13.73 -19.60 14.12
C TYR A 884 14.98 -18.72 14.21
N SER A 885 15.51 -18.60 15.41
CA SER A 885 16.74 -17.87 15.74
C SER A 885 17.47 -18.64 16.83
N ALA A 886 18.75 -18.89 16.65
CA ALA A 886 19.63 -19.40 17.69
C ALA A 886 20.89 -18.54 17.70
N SER A 887 21.33 -18.10 18.88
CA SER A 887 22.62 -17.45 19.04
C SER A 887 23.40 -18.01 20.23
N GLU A 888 24.71 -18.06 20.09
CA GLU A 888 25.61 -18.76 21.00
C GLU A 888 26.89 -17.93 21.17
N THR A 889 27.22 -17.63 22.42
CA THR A 889 28.36 -16.79 22.81
C THR A 889 29.25 -17.62 23.74
N PRO A 890 30.23 -18.38 23.21
CA PRO A 890 31.00 -19.34 24.00
C PRO A 890 31.77 -18.69 25.16
N ALA A 891 32.21 -17.44 25.01
CA ALA A 891 32.89 -16.67 26.06
C ALA A 891 32.00 -16.41 27.30
N GLN A 892 30.67 -16.41 27.14
CA GLN A 892 29.69 -16.31 28.23
C GLN A 892 29.07 -17.68 28.59
N ASN A 893 29.52 -18.76 27.93
CA ASN A 893 28.81 -20.04 27.76
C ASN A 893 27.28 -19.88 27.60
N ARG A 894 26.86 -18.88 26.82
CA ARG A 894 25.46 -18.45 26.70
C ARG A 894 24.88 -18.92 25.38
N LYS A 895 23.72 -19.59 25.41
CA LYS A 895 23.03 -20.13 24.24
C LYS A 895 21.54 -19.81 24.30
N SER A 896 21.08 -18.95 23.40
CA SER A 896 19.68 -18.51 23.29
C SER A 896 19.04 -19.06 22.01
N ILE A 897 17.76 -19.43 22.06
CA ILE A 897 16.97 -19.98 20.95
C ILE A 897 15.56 -19.38 21.00
N ASP A 898 15.16 -18.65 19.96
CA ASP A 898 13.79 -18.20 19.70
C ASP A 898 13.16 -19.03 18.56
N GLY A 899 11.85 -19.26 18.65
CA GLY A 899 11.09 -19.97 17.63
C GLY A 899 9.62 -19.58 17.65
N ASN A 900 9.13 -18.96 16.57
CA ASN A 900 7.71 -18.61 16.42
C ASN A 900 7.08 -19.41 15.28
N PHE A 901 5.80 -19.73 15.41
CA PHE A 901 4.98 -20.33 14.35
C PHE A 901 3.66 -19.55 14.21
N LEU A 902 3.28 -19.24 12.97
CA LEU A 902 2.16 -18.37 12.57
C LEU A 902 2.12 -17.03 13.34
N TRP A 903 3.30 -16.43 13.57
CA TRP A 903 3.59 -15.17 14.28
C TRP A 903 3.08 -15.03 15.73
N LEU A 904 1.81 -15.34 16.00
CA LEU A 904 1.15 -15.27 17.31
C LEU A 904 0.65 -16.62 17.83
N LEU A 905 0.53 -17.64 16.97
CA LEU A 905 -0.04 -18.94 17.37
C LEU A 905 0.87 -19.66 18.36
N TYR A 906 2.19 -19.59 18.18
CA TYR A 906 3.18 -20.18 19.08
C TYR A 906 4.43 -19.29 19.18
N ASP A 907 4.85 -18.96 20.41
CA ASP A 907 6.09 -18.25 20.78
C ASP A 907 6.89 -19.16 21.71
N TYR A 908 8.08 -19.58 21.29
CA TYR A 908 9.04 -20.35 22.08
C TYR A 908 10.33 -19.54 22.23
N HIS A 909 10.84 -19.49 23.46
CA HIS A 909 12.15 -18.93 23.75
C HIS A 909 12.88 -19.82 24.77
N ARG A 910 14.20 -19.93 24.66
CA ARG A 910 15.06 -20.60 25.64
C ARG A 910 16.37 -19.86 25.76
N GLU A 911 16.86 -19.67 26.96
CA GLU A 911 18.21 -19.19 27.22
C GLU A 911 18.91 -20.10 28.23
N ARG A 912 20.13 -20.53 27.89
CA ARG A 912 21.07 -21.21 28.78
C ARG A 912 22.27 -20.33 29.03
N ARG A 913 22.78 -20.35 30.25
CA ARG A 913 24.04 -19.72 30.64
C ARG A 913 24.69 -20.54 31.76
N SER A 914 26.01 -20.59 31.80
CA SER A 914 26.74 -21.11 32.96
C SER A 914 27.77 -20.08 33.40
N ASP A 915 27.45 -19.34 34.46
CA ASP A 915 28.40 -18.41 35.05
C ASP A 915 29.43 -19.19 35.87
N ALA A 916 30.58 -19.47 35.26
CA ALA A 916 31.67 -20.23 35.88
C ALA A 916 32.29 -19.56 37.12
N SER A 917 31.89 -18.32 37.42
CA SER A 917 32.28 -17.54 38.59
C SER A 917 31.27 -17.59 39.75
N ALA A 918 30.14 -18.29 39.59
CA ALA A 918 29.16 -18.49 40.65
C ALA A 918 29.08 -19.98 41.02
N GLU A 919 29.18 -20.30 42.31
CA GLU A 919 29.01 -21.67 42.83
C GLU A 919 27.54 -22.18 42.73
N GLY A 920 26.65 -21.39 42.11
CA GLY A 920 25.19 -21.54 42.07
C GLY A 920 24.58 -22.17 40.81
N GLY A 921 25.35 -22.91 40.01
CA GLY A 921 24.81 -23.83 38.98
C GLY A 921 24.46 -23.21 37.61
N LEU A 922 23.97 -24.08 36.69
CA LEU A 922 23.50 -23.67 35.36
C LEU A 922 22.14 -22.99 35.43
N THR A 923 21.99 -21.89 34.69
CA THR A 923 20.70 -21.27 34.38
C THR A 923 20.18 -21.77 33.02
N ASP A 924 18.89 -22.11 32.97
CA ASP A 924 18.20 -22.73 31.82
C ASP A 924 16.75 -22.19 31.75
N TYR A 925 16.63 -20.90 31.45
CA TYR A 925 15.35 -20.23 31.22
C TYR A 925 14.66 -20.81 29.97
N ARG A 926 13.36 -21.08 30.06
CA ARG A 926 12.51 -21.55 28.96
C ARG A 926 11.16 -20.86 29.02
N ARG A 927 10.61 -20.54 27.85
CA ARG A 927 9.29 -19.96 27.68
C ARG A 927 8.59 -20.64 26.50
N SER A 928 7.31 -20.89 26.64
CA SER A 928 6.47 -21.36 25.54
C SER A 928 5.08 -20.77 25.70
N ARG A 929 4.49 -20.25 24.63
CA ARG A 929 3.18 -19.61 24.62
C ARG A 929 2.38 -20.08 23.42
N ILE A 930 1.07 -20.23 23.61
CA ILE A 930 0.10 -20.47 22.55
C ILE A 930 -0.90 -19.31 22.56
N LEU A 931 -1.18 -18.73 21.38
CA LEU A 931 -2.05 -17.57 21.19
C LEU A 931 -1.73 -16.43 22.19
N TRP A 932 -0.44 -16.05 22.24
CA TRP A 932 0.17 -15.03 23.13
C TRP A 932 0.05 -15.27 24.65
N ARG A 933 -1.15 -15.53 25.17
CA ARG A 933 -1.46 -15.76 26.60
C ARG A 933 -2.50 -16.86 26.87
N LEU A 934 -3.10 -17.50 25.86
CA LEU A 934 -4.11 -18.57 26.10
C LEU A 934 -3.51 -19.73 26.91
N TRP A 935 -2.28 -20.11 26.58
CA TRP A 935 -1.43 -20.96 27.39
C TRP A 935 -0.04 -20.34 27.43
N HIS A 936 0.57 -20.23 28.60
CA HIS A 936 1.91 -19.71 28.79
C HIS A 936 2.65 -20.55 29.82
N TYR A 937 3.63 -21.31 29.35
CA TYR A 937 4.62 -21.99 30.17
C TYR A 937 5.86 -21.11 30.29
N GLU A 938 6.43 -21.09 31.49
CA GLU A 938 7.69 -20.45 31.82
C GLU A 938 8.45 -21.35 32.80
N ASN A 939 9.75 -21.51 32.61
CA ASN A 939 10.62 -22.21 33.54
C ASN A 939 11.90 -21.38 33.68
N SER A 940 12.13 -20.78 34.84
CA SER A 940 13.40 -20.14 35.16
C SER A 940 14.13 -21.03 36.14
N ASP A 941 15.19 -21.68 35.66
CA ASP A 941 16.11 -22.44 36.51
C ASP A 941 15.40 -23.52 37.33
N GLY A 942 14.39 -24.18 36.75
CA GLY A 942 13.60 -25.21 37.43
C GLY A 942 12.35 -24.68 38.15
N ASP A 943 12.33 -23.42 38.59
CA ASP A 943 11.08 -22.77 39.01
C ASP A 943 10.16 -22.67 37.76
N THR A 944 8.97 -23.25 37.82
CA THR A 944 8.03 -23.38 36.70
C THR A 944 6.75 -22.60 36.98
N ALA A 945 6.29 -21.79 36.04
CA ALA A 945 4.99 -21.14 36.04
C ALA A 945 4.20 -21.55 34.79
N VAL A 946 2.90 -21.79 34.93
CA VAL A 946 2.00 -22.17 33.81
C VAL A 946 0.66 -21.46 33.95
N ASP A 947 0.43 -20.43 33.13
CA ASP A 947 -0.89 -19.81 32.98
C ASP A 947 -1.70 -20.53 31.89
N VAL A 948 -3.00 -20.70 32.13
CA VAL A 948 -4.00 -21.01 31.10
C VAL A 948 -5.15 -20.01 31.22
N PHE A 949 -5.13 -18.97 30.37
CA PHE A 949 -6.08 -17.86 30.46
C PHE A 949 -7.52 -18.33 30.16
N PRO A 950 -8.54 -17.84 30.88
CA PRO A 950 -8.51 -16.84 31.95
C PRO A 950 -8.38 -17.43 33.37
N ALA A 951 -8.16 -18.74 33.51
CA ALA A 951 -8.61 -19.46 34.70
C ALA A 951 -7.52 -20.15 35.52
N ILE A 952 -6.55 -20.84 34.91
CA ILE A 952 -5.61 -21.70 35.65
C ILE A 952 -4.26 -20.99 35.80
N THR A 953 -3.67 -21.05 36.99
CA THR A 953 -2.22 -20.85 37.17
C THR A 953 -1.62 -22.03 37.93
N TYR A 954 -0.41 -22.44 37.58
CA TYR A 954 0.37 -23.43 38.32
C TYR A 954 1.81 -22.96 38.47
N ASP A 955 2.23 -22.73 39.71
CA ASP A 955 3.58 -22.29 40.07
C ASP A 955 4.28 -23.40 40.86
N SER A 956 5.55 -23.65 40.60
CA SER A 956 6.36 -24.67 41.26
C SER A 956 7.78 -24.14 41.42
N LYS A 957 8.44 -24.38 42.55
CA LYS A 957 9.83 -23.91 42.79
C LYS A 957 10.74 -25.00 43.32
N ARG A 958 12.06 -24.85 43.10
CA ARG A 958 13.07 -25.82 43.57
C ARG A 958 13.03 -26.08 45.08
N ASN A 959 12.57 -25.11 45.88
CA ASN A 959 12.42 -25.26 47.34
C ASN A 959 11.18 -26.06 47.79
N GLY A 960 10.50 -26.75 46.87
CA GLY A 960 9.31 -27.56 47.17
C GLY A 960 8.00 -26.76 47.26
N TYR A 961 8.03 -25.45 47.01
CA TYR A 961 6.81 -24.67 46.84
C TYR A 961 6.03 -25.14 45.62
N THR A 962 4.73 -25.35 45.77
CA THR A 962 3.79 -25.58 44.67
C THR A 962 2.48 -24.85 44.92
N GLN A 963 2.05 -24.01 43.98
CA GLN A 963 0.74 -23.38 43.95
C GLN A 963 -0.02 -23.87 42.71
N PHE A 964 -1.31 -24.15 42.87
CA PHE A 964 -2.27 -24.33 41.79
C PHE A 964 -3.47 -23.44 42.09
N SER A 965 -3.89 -22.62 41.14
CA SER A 965 -5.03 -21.72 41.25
C SER A 965 -5.99 -21.96 40.09
N PHE A 966 -7.30 -21.98 40.38
CA PHE A 966 -8.37 -21.95 39.39
C PHE A 966 -9.32 -20.80 39.70
N LEU A 967 -9.57 -19.95 38.70
CA LEU A 967 -10.30 -18.69 38.78
C LEU A 967 -9.85 -17.87 40.00
N TRP A 968 -8.55 -17.56 40.02
CA TRP A 968 -7.81 -16.77 41.01
C TRP A 968 -7.78 -17.35 42.44
N ARG A 969 -8.94 -17.41 43.13
CA ARG A 969 -9.11 -18.09 44.43
C ARG A 969 -10.42 -18.87 44.55
N LEU A 970 -11.15 -19.11 43.46
CA LEU A 970 -12.30 -20.03 43.49
C LEU A 970 -11.86 -21.45 43.93
N PHE A 971 -10.66 -21.86 43.52
CA PHE A 971 -9.87 -22.89 44.19
C PHE A 971 -8.40 -22.47 44.17
N ARG A 972 -7.70 -22.55 45.30
CA ARG A 972 -6.25 -22.32 45.36
C ARG A 972 -5.59 -23.27 46.34
N TYR A 973 -4.81 -24.20 45.83
CA TYR A 973 -3.95 -25.09 46.62
C TYR A 973 -2.54 -24.48 46.64
N GLU A 974 -1.94 -24.29 47.81
CA GLU A 974 -0.58 -23.72 47.94
C GLU A 974 0.19 -24.46 49.05
N ARG A 975 1.15 -25.31 48.65
CA ARG A 975 2.06 -26.03 49.54
C ARG A 975 3.39 -25.27 49.65
N LYS A 976 3.81 -25.02 50.88
CA LYS A 976 5.13 -24.48 51.29
C LYS A 976 5.86 -25.53 52.13
N ALA A 977 7.17 -25.37 52.33
CA ALA A 977 7.95 -26.24 53.22
C ALA A 977 7.35 -26.32 54.64
N GLY A 978 6.83 -25.20 55.17
CA GLY A 978 6.18 -25.12 56.48
C GLY A 978 4.68 -25.44 56.53
N GLY A 979 4.02 -25.87 55.44
CA GLY A 979 2.61 -26.27 55.51
C GLY A 979 1.78 -26.12 54.23
N LEU A 980 0.47 -26.38 54.35
CA LEU A 980 -0.50 -26.34 53.26
C LEU A 980 -1.56 -25.26 53.48
N ASN A 981 -1.63 -24.32 52.54
CA ASN A 981 -2.71 -23.36 52.38
C ASN A 981 -3.74 -23.88 51.36
N LEU A 982 -5.03 -23.68 51.63
CA LEU A 982 -6.13 -24.04 50.73
C LEU A 982 -7.21 -22.96 50.78
N ASP A 983 -7.52 -22.36 49.63
CA ASP A 983 -8.70 -21.52 49.41
C ASP A 983 -9.73 -22.30 48.59
N LEU A 984 -11.01 -22.18 48.94
CA LEU A 984 -12.15 -22.72 48.19
C LEU A 984 -13.28 -21.68 48.22
N LEU A 985 -13.88 -21.39 47.07
CA LEU A 985 -14.87 -20.33 46.89
C LEU A 985 -14.40 -18.98 47.49
N PHE A 986 -13.13 -18.62 47.26
CA PHE A 986 -12.44 -17.43 47.81
C PHE A 986 -12.24 -17.42 49.34
N ILE A 987 -12.75 -18.42 50.07
CA ILE A 987 -12.64 -18.56 51.53
C ILE A 987 -11.37 -19.38 51.87
N PRO A 988 -10.53 -18.94 52.83
CA PRO A 988 -9.39 -19.71 53.31
C PRO A 988 -9.83 -20.88 54.19
N ILE A 989 -9.96 -22.08 53.59
CA ILE A 989 -10.34 -23.31 54.30
C ILE A 989 -9.20 -23.84 55.16
N ARG A 990 -7.95 -23.71 54.69
CA ARG A 990 -6.76 -24.08 55.45
C ARG A 990 -5.70 -23.00 55.33
N ARG A 991 -5.03 -22.74 56.44
CA ARG A 991 -3.71 -22.12 56.47
C ARG A 991 -2.75 -23.09 57.13
N GLY A 992 -1.53 -23.18 56.60
CA GLY A 992 -0.44 -23.82 57.32
C GLY A 992 -0.10 -22.95 58.51
N GLU A 993 -0.05 -23.53 59.71
CA GLU A 993 0.46 -22.84 60.88
C GLU A 993 1.92 -22.44 60.60
N SER A 994 2.21 -21.14 60.64
CA SER A 994 3.57 -20.64 60.54
C SER A 994 4.31 -21.01 61.82
N GLY A 995 4.90 -22.21 61.84
CA GLY A 995 5.62 -22.76 62.99
C GLY A 995 6.62 -21.73 63.53
N GLY A 996 6.45 -21.40 64.81
CA GLY A 996 7.25 -20.35 65.46
C GLY A 996 8.70 -20.75 65.65
N SER A 997 9.58 -19.74 65.59
CA SER A 997 10.94 -19.73 66.14
C SER A 997 11.84 -20.96 65.85
N VAL A 998 12.64 -20.85 64.78
CA VAL A 998 14.04 -21.31 64.79
C VAL A 998 14.92 -20.08 64.60
N ALA A 999 16.10 -20.07 65.22
CA ALA A 999 16.88 -18.88 65.54
C ALA A 999 17.69 -18.28 64.36
N ASP A 1000 18.37 -17.18 64.67
CA ASP A 1000 19.12 -16.31 63.77
C ASP A 1000 20.17 -17.03 62.90
N GLU A 1001 20.18 -16.73 61.60
CA GLU A 1001 21.40 -16.67 60.80
C GLU A 1001 21.60 -15.22 60.30
N PRO A 1002 22.85 -14.72 60.22
CA PRO A 1002 23.11 -13.33 59.89
C PRO A 1002 22.88 -13.04 58.40
N VAL A 1003 21.80 -12.33 58.08
CA VAL A 1003 21.57 -11.79 56.74
C VAL A 1003 22.68 -10.78 56.40
N ALA A 1004 23.58 -11.16 55.50
CA ALA A 1004 24.53 -10.23 54.91
C ALA A 1004 23.77 -9.18 54.08
N ASN A 1005 24.11 -7.90 54.28
CA ASN A 1005 23.51 -6.81 53.52
C ASN A 1005 23.96 -6.86 52.05
N ASP A 1006 23.05 -7.17 51.14
CA ASP A 1006 23.20 -6.82 49.72
C ASP A 1006 21.91 -6.17 49.20
N LEU A 1007 21.80 -4.85 49.40
CA LEU A 1007 20.71 -4.02 48.89
C LEU A 1007 21.00 -3.58 47.44
N GLY A 1008 21.11 -4.57 46.54
CA GLY A 1008 21.18 -4.37 45.11
C GLY A 1008 19.79 -4.06 44.51
N ASN A 1009 19.65 -2.90 43.84
CA ASN A 1009 18.40 -2.50 43.19
C ASN A 1009 17.94 -3.51 42.13
N ASP A 1010 16.70 -4.02 42.24
CA ASP A 1010 15.91 -4.31 41.04
C ASP A 1010 14.40 -4.20 41.30
N ALA A 1011 13.83 -3.04 40.94
CA ALA A 1011 12.42 -2.71 41.17
C ALA A 1011 11.85 -1.77 40.10
N LYS A 1012 11.89 -2.17 38.82
CA LYS A 1012 10.96 -1.73 37.75
C LYS A 1012 11.22 -2.43 36.40
N LYS A 1013 10.35 -3.38 36.05
CA LYS A 1013 9.94 -3.73 34.68
C LYS A 1013 8.48 -4.17 34.68
#